data_AF-A0A401GJI7-F1
#
_entry.id   AF-A0A401GJI7-F1
#
_cell.length_a   1.000
_cell.length_b   1.000
_cell.length_c   1.000
_cell.angle_alpha   90.00
_cell.angle_beta   90.00
_cell.angle_gamma   90.00
#
_symmetry.space_group_name_H-M   'P 1'
#
loop_
_entity.id
_entity.type
_entity.pdbx_description
1 polymer ?
#
loop_
_entity_poly.entity_id
_entity_poly.type
_entity_poly.pdbx_seq_one_letter_code
_entity_poly.pdbx_strand_id
1 'polypeptide(L)'
;MVKVTDDSAIITTTHNSLQRSCLMMERFQVMYGWFTNWLKSLIFLLNVLNTPHSLPMPSISPDDPVSDTVIWHDVRVVTTHIEFLRVHINDPNHQYEKLRDIILSFDLPNLSLCLPLTVLRRIFTQCLISRILPHLAFQPITHQQAVKLEHLITLRVHQYFSFPFRFNSQLLTLPLRHYGFDFPSLSRLNDSAAVTGLLRDLNHHHTTFHNMARITLTDWTCALNHCVPPLDSLPTPRLFTHHTHNLPSSWITAHTDLCRLQLVLRHTDQSFFFSGDVSLRHLLRSLPPLLSTTPSPAMITNLERAGLSHLHHTASWSPRPPASSPPTSWTLTPLENVPHLLRFTAAASDWPTVQQWLQSITLQYLVDRHSSNGPIEDGTGSSGVKQDDTRAVDGRSSGPQATRDWTLALPRDMRRTIAELAVQALATSSQIPLFPSSSPLFASDGSMTPATPTLHQYRSVTFAATTPSSTIVCSLSSFRNSASILHAEVYGLIAAALQAPTDLSHTPPSPPLYTDHLNSTRLINGSLSASSPPLPHQWSSLPARSLYRWLRDILASSPQSLLTLTYTPAHITSNSPAASANAFVDHLASHSHTLALPTPPVPTFTMDDYTLFSSSDGYIESDPSTYITQSLITTVVDDSVFAPSHTLSLPLYSHCAPPDHPYTRASSAYSALVQLYARSAQLDMAYLRFARFGDTLPWCCFGCSALETPHHIFVQCPIFEPLCCLAFRDVFSEMSKLLAGAQITTQLSDPILRIARSLFVDDVAWPQYTSYYFLGVVPHIHDDGDPPPTHNFHRLSVRIMQMWHTTGIHLAGRIWGDYKCRVRPTHQPTYTSPTLTLPPHLYHLLPSL
;
A
#
# COMPACT_ATOMS: atom_id res chain seq x y z
N MET A 1 23.39 21.19 -5.58
CA MET A 1 24.21 21.12 -4.35
C MET A 1 23.25 21.02 -3.18
N VAL A 2 23.36 19.97 -2.36
CA VAL A 2 22.64 19.90 -1.08
C VAL A 2 23.62 20.36 -0.02
N LYS A 3 23.25 21.37 0.77
CA LYS A 3 24.08 21.90 1.84
C LYS A 3 23.31 21.88 3.14
N VAL A 4 23.91 21.30 4.17
CA VAL A 4 23.40 21.31 5.55
C VAL A 4 24.59 21.63 6.42
N THR A 5 24.57 22.80 7.07
CA THR A 5 25.71 23.36 7.81
C THR A 5 26.98 23.43 6.95
N ASP A 6 28.02 22.69 7.34
CA ASP A 6 29.31 22.50 6.69
C ASP A 6 29.31 21.30 5.72
N ASP A 7 28.44 20.32 5.92
CA ASP A 7 28.32 19.15 5.04
C ASP A 7 27.62 19.53 3.72
N SER A 8 28.35 19.35 2.61
CA SER A 8 27.87 19.68 1.26
C SER A 8 28.02 18.48 0.32
N ALA A 9 26.98 18.21 -0.48
CA ALA A 9 26.99 17.18 -1.51
C ALA A 9 26.76 17.81 -2.90
N ILE A 10 27.65 17.48 -3.85
CA ILE A 10 27.54 17.82 -5.26
C ILE A 10 27.22 16.54 -6.03
N ILE A 11 26.16 16.56 -6.83
CA ILE A 11 25.68 15.41 -7.60
C ILE A 11 25.75 15.77 -9.07
N THR A 12 26.44 14.95 -9.87
CA THR A 12 26.65 15.17 -11.31
C THR A 12 26.69 13.85 -12.06
N THR A 13 26.30 13.86 -13.34
CA THR A 13 26.32 12.69 -14.22
C THR A 13 27.71 12.32 -14.74
N THR A 14 28.68 13.25 -14.73
CA THR A 14 30.02 13.03 -15.29
C THR A 14 31.11 13.64 -14.39
N HIS A 15 32.31 13.07 -14.47
CA HIS A 15 33.47 13.56 -13.72
C HIS A 15 33.85 15.01 -14.09
N ASN A 16 33.79 15.37 -15.38
CA ASN A 16 34.10 16.74 -15.84
C ASN A 16 33.12 17.75 -15.25
N SER A 17 31.82 17.43 -15.22
CA SER A 17 30.82 18.26 -14.56
C SER A 17 31.09 18.39 -13.06
N LEU A 18 31.49 17.31 -12.39
CA LEU A 18 31.88 17.33 -10.96
C LEU A 18 33.05 18.29 -10.72
N GLN A 19 34.12 18.18 -11.51
CA GLN A 19 35.30 19.03 -11.42
C GLN A 19 34.95 20.51 -11.62
N ARG A 20 34.13 20.83 -12.64
CA ARG A 20 33.67 22.20 -12.88
C ARG A 20 32.82 22.74 -11.73
N SER A 21 31.85 21.96 -11.26
CA SER A 21 31.00 22.34 -10.12
C SER A 21 31.81 22.53 -8.84
N CYS A 22 32.81 21.69 -8.61
CA CYS A 22 33.71 21.79 -7.46
C CYS A 22 34.56 23.06 -7.54
N LEU A 23 35.17 23.36 -8.70
CA LEU A 23 35.93 24.60 -8.87
C LEU A 23 35.08 25.86 -8.66
N MET A 24 33.83 25.84 -9.16
CA MET A 24 32.88 26.93 -8.91
C MET A 24 32.52 27.07 -7.42
N MET A 25 32.33 25.94 -6.72
CA MET A 25 32.09 25.93 -5.28
C MET A 25 33.28 26.50 -4.51
N GLU A 26 34.50 26.09 -4.83
CA GLU A 26 35.73 26.57 -4.19
C GLU A 26 35.89 28.08 -4.36
N ARG A 27 35.73 28.59 -5.60
CA ARG A 27 35.73 30.03 -5.89
C ARG A 27 34.68 30.78 -5.09
N PHE A 28 33.48 30.22 -4.98
CA PHE A 28 32.41 30.83 -4.19
C PHE A 28 32.76 30.85 -2.70
N GLN A 29 33.24 29.75 -2.11
CA GLN A 29 33.51 29.62 -0.68
C GLN A 29 34.65 30.53 -0.21
N VAL A 30 35.73 30.65 -0.99
CA VAL A 30 36.88 31.49 -0.61
C VAL A 30 36.50 32.97 -0.51
N MET A 31 35.54 33.45 -1.31
CA MET A 31 35.01 34.82 -1.19
C MET A 31 34.37 35.11 0.18
N TYR A 32 33.98 34.07 0.92
CA TYR A 32 33.43 34.16 2.29
C TYR A 32 34.43 33.70 3.35
N GLY A 33 35.70 33.46 2.99
CA GLY A 33 36.74 32.97 3.89
C GLY A 33 36.53 31.52 4.35
N TRP A 34 35.81 30.71 3.57
CA TRP A 34 35.59 29.29 3.83
C TRP A 34 36.46 28.42 2.94
N PHE A 35 36.95 27.31 3.51
CA PHE A 35 37.87 26.38 2.84
C PHE A 35 37.40 24.94 2.99
N THR A 36 37.52 24.16 1.91
CA THR A 36 37.17 22.73 1.93
C THR A 36 38.20 21.91 2.70
N ASN A 37 37.72 21.05 3.59
CA ASN A 37 38.56 20.05 4.24
C ASN A 37 38.67 18.80 3.35
N TRP A 38 39.64 18.81 2.44
CA TRP A 38 39.88 17.74 1.47
C TRP A 38 40.14 16.37 2.09
N LEU A 39 40.64 16.30 3.33
CA LEU A 39 40.86 15.01 4.03
C LEU A 39 39.55 14.33 4.44
N LYS A 40 38.49 15.11 4.66
CA LYS A 40 37.14 14.60 4.95
C LYS A 40 36.31 14.38 3.68
N SER A 41 36.71 15.00 2.57
CA SER A 41 36.00 14.89 1.30
C SER A 41 36.17 13.49 0.69
N LEU A 42 35.11 13.02 0.05
CA LEU A 42 35.09 11.74 -0.67
C LEU A 42 34.29 11.89 -1.96
N ILE A 43 34.60 11.03 -2.94
CA ILE A 43 33.80 10.89 -4.16
C ILE A 43 33.09 9.56 -4.10
N PHE A 44 31.77 9.59 -4.20
CA PHE A 44 30.95 8.39 -4.26
C PHE A 44 30.56 8.09 -5.70
N LEU A 45 30.91 6.89 -6.17
CA LEU A 45 30.57 6.42 -7.51
C LEU A 45 29.67 5.19 -7.42
N LEU A 46 28.59 5.21 -8.19
CA LEU A 46 27.69 4.07 -8.41
C LEU A 46 27.84 3.59 -9.86
N ASN A 47 27.65 2.29 -10.08
CA ASN A 47 27.62 1.66 -11.42
C ASN A 47 28.90 1.82 -12.29
N VAL A 48 30.08 1.98 -11.68
CA VAL A 48 31.34 2.06 -12.44
C VAL A 48 32.12 0.76 -12.33
N LEU A 49 32.40 0.13 -13.48
CA LEU A 49 33.32 -1.01 -13.56
C LEU A 49 34.77 -0.51 -13.42
N ASN A 50 35.56 -1.15 -12.56
CA ASN A 50 36.97 -0.81 -12.28
C ASN A 50 37.16 0.63 -11.77
N THR A 51 36.67 0.92 -10.57
CA THR A 51 36.83 2.25 -9.97
C THR A 51 38.26 2.53 -9.54
N PRO A 52 38.81 3.72 -9.86
CA PRO A 52 40.10 4.15 -9.33
C PRO A 52 40.01 4.40 -7.82
N HIS A 53 41.12 4.28 -7.09
CA HIS A 53 41.15 4.51 -5.64
C HIS A 53 41.03 6.00 -5.26
N SER A 54 41.46 6.90 -6.14
CA SER A 54 41.35 8.35 -6.00
C SER A 54 41.06 9.01 -7.34
N LEU A 55 40.48 10.21 -7.29
CA LEU A 55 40.28 11.07 -8.45
C LEU A 55 40.76 12.50 -8.13
N PRO A 56 41.40 13.18 -9.10
CA PRO A 56 41.89 14.53 -8.90
C PRO A 56 40.74 15.54 -8.98
N MET A 57 40.62 16.37 -7.94
CA MET A 57 39.63 17.44 -7.83
C MET A 57 40.29 18.82 -7.84
N PRO A 58 39.74 19.79 -8.60
CA PRO A 58 40.29 21.12 -8.70
C PRO A 58 39.91 21.99 -7.49
N SER A 59 40.84 22.86 -7.08
CA SER A 59 40.71 23.90 -6.07
C SER A 59 41.46 25.16 -6.52
N ILE A 60 41.42 26.20 -5.71
CA ILE A 60 42.07 27.51 -5.93
C ILE A 60 42.99 27.86 -4.77
N SER A 61 43.97 28.74 -5.02
CA SER A 61 44.80 29.29 -3.95
C SER A 61 43.98 30.22 -3.06
N PRO A 62 44.00 30.05 -1.72
CA PRO A 62 43.40 31.00 -0.78
C PRO A 62 43.94 32.42 -0.94
N ASP A 63 45.22 32.55 -1.26
CA ASP A 63 45.94 33.82 -1.34
C ASP A 63 45.66 34.57 -2.64
N ASP A 64 45.16 33.87 -3.67
CA ASP A 64 44.81 34.43 -4.98
C ASP A 64 43.58 33.71 -5.59
N PRO A 65 42.36 34.01 -5.10
CA PRO A 65 41.15 33.32 -5.53
C PRO A 65 40.69 33.68 -6.95
N VAL A 66 41.23 34.77 -7.52
CA VAL A 66 40.89 35.26 -8.87
C VAL A 66 41.82 34.64 -9.94
N SER A 67 42.91 34.00 -9.52
CA SER A 67 43.84 33.29 -10.39
C SER A 67 43.15 32.24 -11.27
N ASP A 68 43.64 32.09 -12.50
CA ASP A 68 43.34 30.94 -13.35
C ASP A 68 44.15 29.69 -12.96
N THR A 69 45.05 29.82 -11.97
CA THR A 69 45.86 28.71 -11.47
C THR A 69 45.01 27.75 -10.63
N VAL A 70 44.90 26.50 -11.07
CA VAL A 70 44.13 25.44 -10.40
C VAL A 70 45.05 24.54 -9.59
N ILE A 71 44.72 24.33 -8.31
CA ILE A 71 45.37 23.37 -7.42
C ILE A 71 44.62 22.05 -7.50
N TRP A 72 45.32 20.92 -7.49
CA TRP A 72 44.70 19.59 -7.59
C TRP A 72 44.86 18.82 -6.29
N HIS A 73 43.75 18.23 -5.82
CA HIS A 73 43.71 17.36 -4.65
C HIS A 73 43.25 15.97 -5.05
N ASP A 74 43.99 14.94 -4.64
CA ASP A 74 43.56 13.55 -4.80
C ASP A 74 42.50 13.21 -3.76
N VAL A 75 41.26 13.04 -4.20
CA VAL A 75 40.13 12.72 -3.33
C VAL A 75 39.83 11.23 -3.40
N ARG A 76 39.65 10.60 -2.24
CA ARG A 76 39.36 9.17 -2.13
C ARG A 76 38.01 8.85 -2.79
N VAL A 77 38.00 7.79 -3.60
CA VAL A 77 36.79 7.24 -4.20
C VAL A 77 36.24 6.11 -3.33
N VAL A 78 34.93 6.11 -3.11
CA VAL A 78 34.20 5.08 -2.38
C VAL A 78 33.03 4.58 -3.22
N THR A 79 32.78 3.27 -3.20
CA THR A 79 31.67 2.62 -3.94
C THR A 79 30.72 1.87 -3.03
N THR A 80 31.08 1.70 -1.75
CA THR A 80 30.33 0.88 -0.80
C THR A 80 29.31 1.69 -0.04
N HIS A 81 29.74 2.73 0.68
CA HIS A 81 28.89 3.53 1.55
C HIS A 81 29.44 4.95 1.69
N ILE A 82 28.60 5.88 2.14
CA ILE A 82 29.01 7.23 2.53
C ILE A 82 28.44 7.57 3.89
N GLU A 83 29.14 8.40 4.65
CA GLU A 83 28.58 9.03 5.84
C GLU A 83 28.13 10.46 5.47
N PHE A 84 26.85 10.74 5.65
CA PHE A 84 26.29 12.08 5.45
C PHE A 84 25.33 12.38 6.60
N LEU A 85 25.49 13.53 7.27
CA LEU A 85 24.70 13.91 8.44
C LEU A 85 24.68 12.84 9.54
N ARG A 86 25.84 12.18 9.77
CA ARG A 86 26.01 11.07 10.73
C ARG A 86 25.12 9.84 10.43
N VAL A 87 24.73 9.68 9.18
CA VAL A 87 24.00 8.51 8.69
C VAL A 87 24.86 7.82 7.64
N HIS A 88 25.09 6.51 7.84
CA HIS A 88 25.74 5.67 6.86
C HIS A 88 24.71 5.31 5.78
N ILE A 89 24.90 5.85 4.58
CA ILE A 89 24.10 5.57 3.39
C ILE A 89 24.76 4.42 2.64
N ASN A 90 23.92 3.48 2.19
CA ASN A 90 24.29 2.23 1.53
C ASN A 90 25.02 1.20 2.43
N ASP A 91 24.87 1.30 3.76
CA ASP A 91 25.34 0.30 4.72
C ASP A 91 24.18 -0.16 5.65
N PRO A 92 23.37 -1.14 5.23
CA PRO A 92 22.24 -1.63 6.02
C PRO A 92 22.68 -2.35 7.31
N ASN A 93 23.92 -2.88 7.37
CA ASN A 93 24.41 -3.59 8.54
C ASN A 93 24.78 -2.63 9.66
N HIS A 94 25.51 -1.56 9.34
CA HIS A 94 25.79 -0.50 10.31
C HIS A 94 24.47 0.12 10.82
N GLN A 95 23.52 0.36 9.91
CA GLN A 95 22.23 0.90 10.29
C GLN A 95 21.46 -0.03 11.22
N TYR A 96 21.49 -1.35 10.97
CA TYR A 96 20.88 -2.35 11.86
C TYR A 96 21.46 -2.28 13.27
N GLU A 97 22.79 -2.26 13.44
CA GLU A 97 23.42 -2.19 14.76
C GLU A 97 23.08 -0.87 15.47
N LYS A 98 23.08 0.26 14.74
CA LYS A 98 22.65 1.56 15.30
C LYS A 98 21.21 1.53 15.81
N LEU A 99 20.29 0.95 15.04
CA LEU A 99 18.88 0.81 15.45
C LEU A 99 18.73 -0.14 16.63
N ARG A 100 19.50 -1.23 16.65
CA ARG A 100 19.56 -2.15 17.79
C ARG A 100 20.01 -1.44 19.06
N ASP A 101 21.06 -0.62 18.99
CA ASP A 101 21.56 0.16 20.13
C ASP A 101 20.52 1.16 20.64
N ILE A 102 19.76 1.81 19.75
CA ILE A 102 18.64 2.69 20.14
C ILE A 102 17.58 1.91 20.94
N ILE A 103 17.25 0.67 20.53
CA ILE A 103 16.25 -0.17 21.23
C ILE A 103 16.81 -0.69 22.57
N LEU A 104 18.08 -1.06 22.62
CA LEU A 104 18.74 -1.56 23.83
C LEU A 104 19.05 -0.48 24.85
N SER A 105 19.24 0.77 24.42
CA SER A 105 19.39 1.94 25.30
C SER A 105 18.07 2.60 25.68
N PHE A 106 16.94 2.15 25.11
CA PHE A 106 15.63 2.68 25.43
C PHE A 106 15.14 2.16 26.78
N ASP A 107 15.07 3.05 27.76
CA ASP A 107 14.58 2.74 29.09
C ASP A 107 13.10 3.08 29.25
N LEU A 108 12.36 2.15 29.86
CA LEU A 108 10.98 2.35 30.26
C LEU A 108 10.95 2.95 31.68
N PRO A 109 9.98 3.83 31.97
CA PRO A 109 9.85 4.42 33.30
C PRO A 109 9.64 3.33 34.35
N ASN A 110 10.49 3.33 35.38
CA ASN A 110 10.39 2.42 36.50
C ASN A 110 9.38 2.98 37.51
N LEU A 111 8.18 2.40 37.54
CA LEU A 111 7.08 2.82 38.41
C LEU A 111 6.70 1.67 39.36
N SER A 112 6.15 1.98 40.52
CA SER A 112 5.67 0.99 41.50
C SER A 112 4.50 0.14 40.97
N LEU A 113 3.78 0.64 39.95
CA LEU A 113 2.71 -0.04 39.24
C LEU A 113 3.04 -0.07 37.75
N CYS A 114 2.95 -1.25 37.13
CA CYS A 114 3.17 -1.38 35.69
C CYS A 114 2.16 -0.53 34.90
N LEU A 115 2.68 0.30 33.99
CA LEU A 115 1.87 1.08 33.07
C LEU A 115 0.90 0.20 32.25
N PRO A 116 -0.32 0.71 31.96
CA PRO A 116 -1.23 0.06 31.02
C PRO A 116 -0.61 -0.12 29.64
N LEU A 117 -1.02 -1.18 28.94
CA LEU A 117 -0.54 -1.51 27.59
C LEU A 117 -0.76 -0.37 26.58
N THR A 118 -1.84 0.41 26.73
CA THR A 118 -2.13 1.61 25.93
C THR A 118 -1.08 2.69 26.07
N VAL A 119 -0.68 2.98 27.31
CA VAL A 119 0.33 3.98 27.63
C VAL A 119 1.68 3.51 27.13
N LEU A 120 1.99 2.22 27.33
CA LEU A 120 3.20 1.62 26.81
C LEU A 120 3.26 1.73 25.28
N ARG A 121 2.22 1.33 24.56
CA ARG A 121 2.12 1.49 23.10
C ARG A 121 2.38 2.93 22.67
N ARG A 122 1.75 3.90 23.34
CA ARG A 122 1.96 5.33 23.04
C ARG A 122 3.40 5.76 23.28
N ILE A 123 4.04 5.33 24.37
CA ILE A 123 5.47 5.58 24.65
C ILE A 123 6.34 5.01 23.53
N PHE A 124 6.12 3.76 23.12
CA PHE A 124 6.86 3.15 22.01
C PHE A 124 6.69 3.95 20.71
N THR A 125 5.46 4.29 20.34
CA THR A 125 5.18 5.07 19.12
C THR A 125 5.80 6.47 19.18
N GLN A 126 5.64 7.20 20.28
CA GLN A 126 6.01 8.62 20.39
C GLN A 126 7.49 8.84 20.73
N CYS A 127 8.14 7.90 21.43
CA CYS A 127 9.50 8.08 21.92
C CYS A 127 10.52 7.17 21.23
N LEU A 128 10.18 5.90 20.97
CA LEU A 128 11.11 4.96 20.34
C LEU A 128 11.02 5.04 18.81
N ILE A 129 9.82 4.85 18.26
CA ILE A 129 9.62 4.80 16.81
C ILE A 129 9.87 6.16 16.15
N SER A 130 9.51 7.25 16.80
CA SER A 130 9.83 8.61 16.33
C SER A 130 11.34 8.85 16.15
N ARG A 131 12.20 8.16 16.93
CA ARG A 131 13.66 8.19 16.78
C ARG A 131 14.16 7.24 15.69
N ILE A 132 13.48 6.10 15.48
CA ILE A 132 13.87 5.08 14.51
C ILE A 132 13.44 5.43 13.08
N LEU A 133 12.25 6.03 12.90
CA LEU A 133 11.67 6.30 11.58
C LEU A 133 12.57 7.13 10.65
N PRO A 134 13.20 8.23 11.11
CA PRO A 134 14.10 9.00 10.26
C PRO A 134 15.26 8.15 9.74
N HIS A 135 15.81 7.28 10.59
CA HIS A 135 16.89 6.37 10.23
C HIS A 135 16.47 5.37 9.15
N LEU A 136 15.29 4.74 9.29
CA LEU A 136 14.76 3.83 8.26
C LEU A 136 14.45 4.56 6.94
N ALA A 137 13.97 5.80 7.01
CA ALA A 137 13.67 6.61 5.82
C ALA A 137 14.92 7.03 5.03
N PHE A 138 16.08 7.14 5.70
CA PHE A 138 17.37 7.37 5.04
C PHE A 138 17.99 6.09 4.49
N GLN A 139 18.00 5.03 5.30
CA GLN A 139 18.59 3.75 4.94
C GLN A 139 17.71 2.62 5.50
N PRO A 140 16.88 2.00 4.66
CA PRO A 140 16.19 0.76 5.01
C PRO A 140 17.20 -0.36 5.28
N ILE A 141 16.80 -1.29 6.14
CA ILE A 141 17.53 -2.51 6.47
C ILE A 141 16.85 -3.71 5.82
N THR A 142 17.51 -4.87 5.81
CA THR A 142 16.89 -6.08 5.26
C THR A 142 15.67 -6.48 6.09
N HIS A 143 14.67 -7.10 5.46
CA HIS A 143 13.46 -7.57 6.15
C HIS A 143 13.79 -8.48 7.36
N GLN A 144 14.76 -9.39 7.20
CA GLN A 144 15.21 -10.28 8.28
C GLN A 144 15.78 -9.50 9.48
N GLN A 145 16.56 -8.44 9.22
CA GLN A 145 17.07 -7.57 10.28
C GLN A 145 15.93 -6.81 10.97
N ALA A 146 14.97 -6.28 10.21
CA ALA A 146 13.82 -5.58 10.77
C ALA A 146 12.97 -6.50 11.68
N VAL A 147 12.75 -7.76 11.27
CA VAL A 147 12.09 -8.79 12.09
C VAL A 147 12.89 -9.06 13.37
N LYS A 148 14.22 -9.15 13.33
CA LYS A 148 15.05 -9.29 14.54
C LYS A 148 14.88 -8.11 15.51
N LEU A 149 14.85 -6.88 15.00
CA LEU A 149 14.59 -5.69 15.84
C LEU A 149 13.18 -5.70 16.45
N GLU A 150 12.19 -6.19 15.71
CA GLU A 150 10.82 -6.35 16.20
C GLU A 150 10.75 -7.37 17.36
N HIS A 151 11.50 -8.47 17.26
CA HIS A 151 11.65 -9.43 18.37
C HIS A 151 12.33 -8.80 19.60
N LEU A 152 13.28 -7.88 19.41
CA LEU A 152 13.90 -7.15 20.53
C LEU A 152 12.90 -6.21 21.22
N ILE A 153 12.09 -5.46 20.47
CA ILE A 153 11.00 -4.65 21.03
C ILE A 153 10.05 -5.54 21.83
N THR A 154 9.67 -6.66 21.22
CA THR A 154 8.78 -7.66 21.84
C THR A 154 9.37 -8.21 23.15
N LEU A 155 10.68 -8.47 23.18
CA LEU A 155 11.41 -8.88 24.38
C LEU A 155 11.42 -7.78 25.46
N ARG A 156 11.58 -6.51 25.08
CA ARG A 156 11.53 -5.38 26.04
C ARG A 156 10.15 -5.24 26.67
N VAL A 157 9.08 -5.35 25.86
CA VAL A 157 7.70 -5.37 26.36
C VAL A 157 7.48 -6.57 27.28
N HIS A 158 7.99 -7.74 26.92
CA HIS A 158 7.95 -8.94 27.76
C HIS A 158 8.66 -8.74 29.11
N GLN A 159 9.88 -8.20 29.11
CA GLN A 159 10.67 -7.94 30.33
C GLN A 159 9.98 -6.93 31.24
N TYR A 160 9.45 -5.85 30.68
CA TYR A 160 8.78 -4.79 31.44
C TYR A 160 7.64 -5.33 32.31
N PHE A 161 6.92 -6.31 31.82
CA PHE A 161 5.84 -6.92 32.56
C PHE A 161 6.20 -8.25 33.26
N SER A 162 7.42 -8.76 33.06
CA SER A 162 7.95 -9.98 33.71
C SER A 162 7.08 -11.24 33.52
N PHE A 163 6.65 -11.49 32.29
CA PHE A 163 5.77 -12.63 31.99
C PHE A 163 6.49 -13.99 31.91
N PRO A 164 5.78 -15.11 32.10
CA PRO A 164 6.37 -16.45 31.99
C PRO A 164 6.69 -16.88 30.54
N PHE A 165 6.09 -16.28 29.51
CA PHE A 165 6.34 -16.63 28.10
C PHE A 165 6.57 -15.43 27.19
N ARG A 166 7.39 -15.64 26.15
CA ARG A 166 7.70 -14.62 25.14
C ARG A 166 6.47 -14.32 24.28
N PHE A 167 6.14 -13.03 24.14
CA PHE A 167 5.11 -12.58 23.20
C PHE A 167 5.45 -13.02 21.77
N ASN A 168 4.44 -13.41 20.99
CA ASN A 168 4.58 -13.49 19.54
C ASN A 168 4.65 -12.05 19.00
N SER A 169 5.74 -11.71 18.31
CA SER A 169 5.96 -10.35 17.78
C SER A 169 4.89 -9.93 16.77
N GLN A 170 4.41 -10.85 15.94
CA GLN A 170 3.36 -10.58 14.95
C GLN A 170 2.06 -10.16 15.63
N LEU A 171 1.67 -10.85 16.72
CA LEU A 171 0.46 -10.51 17.48
C LEU A 171 0.58 -9.15 18.17
N LEU A 172 1.77 -8.85 18.73
CA LEU A 172 2.04 -7.56 19.36
C LEU A 172 1.79 -6.42 18.37
N THR A 173 2.25 -6.58 17.13
CA THR A 173 2.18 -5.50 16.14
C THR A 173 0.94 -5.50 15.26
N LEU A 174 0.20 -6.60 15.17
CA LEU A 174 -1.02 -6.67 14.37
C LEU A 174 -2.09 -5.65 14.86
N PRO A 175 -2.88 -5.02 13.98
CA PRO A 175 -3.90 -4.06 14.39
C PRO A 175 -4.97 -4.66 15.29
N LEU A 176 -5.59 -3.83 16.13
CA LEU A 176 -6.66 -4.24 17.05
C LEU A 176 -7.84 -4.91 16.33
N ARG A 177 -8.21 -4.42 15.13
CA ARG A 177 -9.30 -4.98 14.31
C ARG A 177 -9.05 -6.42 13.83
N HIS A 178 -7.80 -6.85 13.85
CA HIS A 178 -7.38 -8.21 13.55
C HIS A 178 -6.92 -8.95 14.81
N TYR A 179 -7.36 -8.50 15.99
CA TYR A 179 -7.07 -9.08 17.31
C TYR A 179 -5.63 -8.97 17.81
N GLY A 180 -4.80 -8.11 17.21
CA GLY A 180 -3.49 -7.78 17.75
C GLY A 180 -3.50 -6.66 18.79
N PHE A 181 -2.32 -6.12 19.12
CA PHE A 181 -2.15 -5.04 20.11
C PHE A 181 -1.80 -3.68 19.53
N ASP A 182 -1.68 -3.62 18.20
CA ASP A 182 -1.47 -2.39 17.44
C ASP A 182 -0.19 -1.66 17.87
N PHE A 183 0.81 -2.41 18.36
CA PHE A 183 2.15 -1.85 18.51
C PHE A 183 2.74 -1.58 17.12
N PRO A 184 3.62 -0.57 17.03
CA PRO A 184 4.31 -0.29 15.78
C PRO A 184 5.17 -1.48 15.35
N SER A 185 5.04 -1.90 14.10
CA SER A 185 5.88 -2.93 13.49
C SER A 185 7.06 -2.30 12.78
N LEU A 186 8.28 -2.64 13.22
CA LEU A 186 9.50 -2.18 12.54
C LEU A 186 9.64 -2.81 11.16
N SER A 187 9.24 -4.07 10.98
CA SER A 187 9.27 -4.72 9.66
C SER A 187 8.35 -3.99 8.67
N ARG A 188 7.09 -3.75 9.03
CA ARG A 188 6.17 -3.02 8.13
C ARG A 188 6.61 -1.59 7.84
N LEU A 189 7.13 -0.88 8.85
CA LEU A 189 7.66 0.48 8.66
C LEU A 189 8.89 0.50 7.76
N ASN A 190 9.78 -0.48 7.88
CA ASN A 190 10.97 -0.63 7.04
C ASN A 190 10.58 -0.92 5.58
N ASP A 191 9.72 -1.92 5.36
CA ASP A 191 9.32 -2.34 4.02
C ASP A 191 8.59 -1.19 3.29
N SER A 192 7.72 -0.48 4.02
CA SER A 192 7.05 0.73 3.54
C SER A 192 8.04 1.85 3.20
N ALA A 193 9.02 2.12 4.07
CA ALA A 193 10.06 3.12 3.83
C ALA A 193 10.94 2.77 2.61
N ALA A 194 11.25 1.48 2.39
CA ALA A 194 12.03 1.03 1.25
C ALA A 194 11.31 1.29 -0.08
N VAL A 195 10.07 0.83 -0.21
CA VAL A 195 9.30 0.99 -1.45
C VAL A 195 8.94 2.46 -1.72
N THR A 196 8.51 3.20 -0.69
CA THR A 196 8.22 4.64 -0.82
C THR A 196 9.48 5.45 -1.15
N GLY A 197 10.63 5.07 -0.60
CA GLY A 197 11.93 5.64 -0.94
C GLY A 197 12.27 5.44 -2.42
N LEU A 198 12.15 4.21 -2.93
CA LEU A 198 12.36 3.91 -4.35
C LEU A 198 11.41 4.71 -5.26
N LEU A 199 10.11 4.75 -4.93
CA LEU A 199 9.13 5.55 -5.66
C LEU A 199 9.48 7.04 -5.67
N ARG A 200 9.95 7.57 -4.54
CA ARG A 200 10.38 8.97 -4.41
C ARG A 200 11.62 9.27 -5.24
N ASP A 201 12.58 8.35 -5.28
CA ASP A 201 13.81 8.51 -6.08
C ASP A 201 13.49 8.55 -7.57
N LEU A 202 12.62 7.64 -8.04
CA LEU A 202 12.19 7.57 -9.44
C LEU A 202 11.36 8.80 -9.86
N ASN A 203 10.46 9.25 -9.00
CA ASN A 203 9.57 10.40 -9.26
C ASN A 203 10.09 11.71 -8.65
N HIS A 204 11.40 11.84 -8.46
CA HIS A 204 11.97 12.99 -7.75
C HIS A 204 11.75 14.29 -8.52
N HIS A 205 11.19 15.32 -7.88
CA HIS A 205 10.87 16.61 -8.51
C HIS A 205 12.10 17.39 -9.01
N HIS A 206 13.26 17.21 -8.38
CA HIS A 206 14.51 17.83 -8.80
C HIS A 206 15.23 16.97 -9.86
N THR A 207 15.47 17.56 -11.03
CA THR A 207 15.97 16.90 -12.25
C THR A 207 17.27 16.12 -12.05
N THR A 208 18.24 16.65 -11.30
CA THR A 208 19.50 15.92 -11.01
C THR A 208 19.27 14.56 -10.34
N PHE A 209 18.41 14.49 -9.32
CA PHE A 209 18.12 13.23 -8.64
C PHE A 209 17.32 12.28 -9.52
N HIS A 210 16.32 12.80 -10.22
CA HIS A 210 15.55 12.03 -11.19
C HIS A 210 16.44 11.42 -12.29
N ASN A 211 17.39 12.19 -12.83
CA ASN A 211 18.34 11.70 -13.83
C ASN A 211 19.26 10.61 -13.26
N MET A 212 19.74 10.76 -12.01
CA MET A 212 20.53 9.73 -11.35
C MET A 212 19.74 8.44 -11.14
N ALA A 213 18.48 8.55 -10.70
CA ALA A 213 17.60 7.39 -10.55
C ALA A 213 17.34 6.71 -11.90
N ARG A 214 17.10 7.47 -12.97
CA ARG A 214 16.92 6.93 -14.34
C ARG A 214 18.15 6.24 -14.89
N ILE A 215 19.33 6.81 -14.69
CA ILE A 215 20.61 6.17 -15.05
C ILE A 215 20.76 4.86 -14.28
N THR A 216 20.56 4.90 -12.96
CA THR A 216 20.65 3.71 -12.10
C THR A 216 19.68 2.61 -12.55
N LEU A 217 18.43 2.95 -12.86
CA LEU A 217 17.43 2.01 -13.36
C LEU A 217 17.78 1.48 -14.76
N THR A 218 18.34 2.31 -15.63
CA THR A 218 18.77 1.91 -16.97
C THR A 218 19.97 0.96 -16.91
N ASP A 219 20.93 1.22 -16.03
CA ASP A 219 22.06 0.32 -15.77
C ASP A 219 21.58 -1.01 -15.19
N TRP A 220 20.66 -0.96 -14.22
CA TRP A 220 20.04 -2.17 -13.67
C TRP A 220 19.36 -2.98 -14.78
N THR A 221 18.57 -2.32 -15.62
CA THR A 221 17.84 -2.95 -16.72
C THR A 221 18.80 -3.53 -17.76
N CYS A 222 19.72 -2.73 -18.29
CA CYS A 222 20.53 -3.08 -19.46
C CYS A 222 21.79 -3.87 -19.13
N ALA A 223 22.52 -3.48 -18.06
CA ALA A 223 23.80 -4.09 -17.71
C ALA A 223 23.63 -5.29 -16.78
N LEU A 224 22.70 -5.21 -15.81
CA LEU A 224 22.55 -6.24 -14.77
C LEU A 224 21.39 -7.22 -15.02
N ASN A 225 20.34 -6.80 -15.74
CA ASN A 225 19.14 -7.61 -15.96
C ASN A 225 18.80 -7.84 -17.45
N HIS A 226 19.82 -7.86 -18.32
CA HIS A 226 19.70 -8.27 -19.73
C HIS A 226 18.60 -7.54 -20.53
N CYS A 227 18.48 -6.23 -20.36
CA CYS A 227 17.46 -5.38 -20.99
C CYS A 227 16.01 -5.71 -20.59
N VAL A 228 15.80 -6.43 -19.48
CA VAL A 228 14.48 -6.68 -18.88
C VAL A 228 14.25 -5.69 -17.73
N PRO A 229 13.16 -4.90 -17.74
CA PRO A 229 12.88 -3.95 -16.67
C PRO A 229 12.64 -4.69 -15.34
N PRO A 230 13.47 -4.48 -14.29
CA PRO A 230 13.39 -5.25 -13.06
C PRO A 230 12.18 -4.90 -12.19
N LEU A 231 11.55 -3.74 -12.42
CA LEU A 231 10.46 -3.22 -11.59
C LEU A 231 9.07 -3.36 -12.23
N ASP A 232 8.98 -3.65 -13.53
CA ASP A 232 7.74 -3.57 -14.33
C ASP A 232 7.10 -4.95 -14.58
N SER A 233 7.85 -6.04 -14.39
CA SER A 233 7.36 -7.41 -14.51
C SER A 233 7.17 -8.05 -13.14
N LEU A 234 6.13 -8.88 -12.97
CA LEU A 234 6.01 -9.75 -11.80
C LEU A 234 7.28 -10.62 -11.72
N PRO A 235 8.12 -10.42 -10.72
CA PRO A 235 9.48 -10.92 -10.75
C PRO A 235 9.48 -12.44 -10.55
N THR A 236 10.23 -13.16 -11.40
CA THR A 236 10.91 -14.35 -10.90
C THR A 236 11.87 -13.88 -9.80
N PRO A 237 12.00 -14.59 -8.66
CA PRO A 237 12.81 -14.14 -7.52
C PRO A 237 14.31 -14.20 -7.85
N ARG A 238 14.77 -13.35 -8.77
CA ARG A 238 16.18 -13.08 -8.99
C ARG A 238 16.64 -12.18 -7.87
N LEU A 239 17.49 -12.73 -7.01
CA LEU A 239 18.06 -12.00 -5.89
C LEU A 239 19.21 -11.14 -6.41
N PHE A 240 19.05 -9.81 -6.32
CA PHE A 240 20.12 -8.84 -6.63
C PHE A 240 21.00 -8.52 -5.42
N THR A 241 20.93 -9.33 -4.36
CA THR A 241 21.68 -9.15 -3.10
C THR A 241 23.19 -9.11 -3.29
N HIS A 242 23.72 -9.74 -4.34
CA HIS A 242 25.15 -9.71 -4.68
C HIS A 242 25.59 -8.44 -5.43
N HIS A 243 24.65 -7.58 -5.85
CA HIS A 243 24.92 -6.37 -6.62
C HIS A 243 24.93 -5.09 -5.76
N THR A 244 25.13 -5.19 -4.46
CA THR A 244 25.17 -4.04 -3.51
C THR A 244 26.25 -3.01 -3.81
N HIS A 245 27.27 -3.38 -4.60
CA HIS A 245 28.31 -2.47 -5.09
C HIS A 245 27.89 -1.67 -6.33
N ASN A 246 26.88 -2.15 -7.06
CA ASN A 246 26.38 -1.50 -8.28
C ASN A 246 25.08 -0.75 -7.96
N LEU A 247 24.16 -1.44 -7.30
CA LEU A 247 22.83 -0.92 -6.98
C LEU A 247 22.75 -0.44 -5.53
N PRO A 248 21.98 0.62 -5.25
CA PRO A 248 21.65 0.99 -3.88
C PRO A 248 20.99 -0.17 -3.12
N SER A 249 21.47 -0.46 -1.92
CA SER A 249 20.91 -1.48 -1.02
C SER A 249 19.44 -1.21 -0.67
N SER A 250 19.03 0.06 -0.60
CA SER A 250 17.64 0.46 -0.42
C SER A 250 16.75 0.00 -1.60
N TRP A 251 17.26 0.09 -2.83
CA TRP A 251 16.55 -0.36 -4.04
C TRP A 251 16.44 -1.88 -4.09
N ILE A 252 17.49 -2.61 -3.70
CA ILE A 252 17.47 -4.08 -3.60
C ILE A 252 16.44 -4.53 -2.55
N THR A 253 16.39 -3.85 -1.41
CA THR A 253 15.42 -4.11 -0.33
C THR A 253 13.99 -3.87 -0.84
N ALA A 254 13.74 -2.70 -1.44
CA ALA A 254 12.45 -2.34 -2.02
C ALA A 254 11.98 -3.33 -3.08
N HIS A 255 12.87 -3.76 -4.00
CA HIS A 255 12.54 -4.78 -5.00
C HIS A 255 12.17 -6.11 -4.34
N THR A 256 12.89 -6.54 -3.30
CA THR A 256 12.57 -7.77 -2.56
C THR A 256 11.18 -7.69 -1.91
N ASP A 257 10.82 -6.53 -1.35
CA ASP A 257 9.50 -6.30 -0.76
C ASP A 257 8.38 -6.25 -1.80
N LEU A 258 8.62 -5.59 -2.94
CA LEU A 258 7.71 -5.59 -4.10
C LEU A 258 7.45 -7.02 -4.59
N CYS A 259 8.50 -7.84 -4.74
CA CYS A 259 8.37 -9.25 -5.10
C CYS A 259 7.45 -10.01 -4.14
N ARG A 260 7.69 -9.85 -2.83
CA ARG A 260 6.94 -10.54 -1.78
C ARG A 260 5.48 -10.13 -1.73
N LEU A 261 5.18 -8.87 -2.01
CA LEU A 261 3.83 -8.32 -2.04
C LEU A 261 3.13 -8.50 -3.40
N GLN A 262 3.81 -9.08 -4.39
CA GLN A 262 3.32 -9.18 -5.78
C GLN A 262 2.93 -7.83 -6.38
N LEU A 263 3.70 -6.78 -6.03
CA LEU A 263 3.54 -5.43 -6.52
C LEU A 263 4.62 -5.12 -7.56
N VAL A 264 4.28 -4.28 -8.53
CA VAL A 264 5.22 -3.78 -9.55
C VAL A 264 5.16 -2.25 -9.60
N LEU A 265 6.25 -1.64 -10.05
CA LEU A 265 6.29 -0.21 -10.38
C LEU A 265 6.18 -0.07 -11.89
N ARG A 266 4.98 0.27 -12.38
CA ARG A 266 4.71 0.47 -13.80
C ARG A 266 5.30 1.80 -14.25
N HIS A 267 6.02 1.79 -15.38
CA HIS A 267 6.45 3.01 -16.05
C HIS A 267 5.28 3.55 -16.88
N THR A 268 4.60 4.58 -16.38
CA THR A 268 3.38 5.17 -16.96
C THR A 268 3.68 6.10 -18.14
N ASP A 269 4.94 6.49 -18.34
CA ASP A 269 5.37 7.33 -19.46
C ASP A 269 6.47 6.65 -20.26
N GLN A 270 6.05 5.90 -21.28
CA GLN A 270 6.94 5.22 -22.20
C GLN A 270 7.10 5.97 -23.53
N SER A 271 6.83 7.28 -23.54
CA SER A 271 6.88 8.12 -24.75
C SER A 271 8.24 8.18 -25.44
N PHE A 272 9.31 7.75 -24.76
CA PHE A 272 10.63 7.55 -25.35
C PHE A 272 10.64 6.50 -26.48
N PHE A 273 9.75 5.49 -26.45
CA PHE A 273 9.61 4.57 -27.57
C PHE A 273 9.01 5.23 -28.80
N PHE A 274 8.05 6.15 -28.62
CA PHE A 274 7.43 6.88 -29.73
C PHE A 274 8.31 8.00 -30.28
N SER A 275 9.00 8.74 -29.42
CA SER A 275 10.01 9.72 -29.88
C SER A 275 11.25 9.05 -30.49
N GLY A 276 11.44 7.75 -30.24
CA GLY A 276 12.60 6.99 -30.70
C GLY A 276 13.88 7.28 -29.91
N ASP A 277 13.75 7.81 -28.69
CA ASP A 277 14.83 7.97 -27.71
C ASP A 277 15.12 6.66 -26.98
N VAL A 278 15.43 5.63 -27.77
CA VAL A 278 15.79 4.30 -27.31
C VAL A 278 16.90 3.76 -28.19
N SER A 279 17.90 3.12 -27.60
CA SER A 279 19.01 2.56 -28.36
C SER A 279 18.56 1.33 -29.17
N LEU A 280 19.06 1.21 -30.40
CA LEU A 280 18.80 0.06 -31.27
C LEU A 280 19.28 -1.25 -30.62
N ARG A 281 20.39 -1.21 -29.88
CA ARG A 281 20.91 -2.37 -29.15
C ARG A 281 19.99 -2.80 -28.01
N HIS A 282 19.40 -1.86 -27.26
CA HIS A 282 18.42 -2.20 -26.24
C HIS A 282 17.20 -2.86 -26.87
N LEU A 283 16.65 -2.28 -27.95
CA LEU A 283 15.51 -2.84 -28.68
C LEU A 283 15.79 -4.25 -29.21
N LEU A 284 16.97 -4.48 -29.81
CA LEU A 284 17.33 -5.81 -30.30
C LEU A 284 17.37 -6.86 -29.18
N ARG A 285 17.83 -6.47 -27.98
CA ARG A 285 17.95 -7.38 -26.83
C ARG A 285 16.64 -7.57 -26.08
N SER A 286 15.76 -6.57 -26.07
CA SER A 286 14.48 -6.64 -25.36
C SER A 286 13.39 -7.37 -26.16
N LEU A 287 13.50 -7.41 -27.49
CA LEU A 287 12.53 -8.07 -28.35
C LEU A 287 12.90 -9.55 -28.60
N PRO A 288 11.95 -10.50 -28.48
CA PRO A 288 12.19 -11.88 -28.87
C PRO A 288 12.44 -11.97 -30.40
N PRO A 289 13.23 -12.95 -30.86
CA PRO A 289 13.56 -13.07 -32.28
C PRO A 289 12.29 -13.30 -33.10
N LEU A 290 11.96 -12.34 -33.97
CA LEU A 290 10.96 -12.53 -35.01
C LEU A 290 11.57 -13.51 -36.03
N LEU A 291 10.87 -14.63 -36.28
CA LEU A 291 11.36 -15.87 -36.92
C LEU A 291 11.93 -15.75 -38.34
N SER A 292 12.21 -14.55 -38.86
CA SER A 292 12.86 -14.34 -40.17
C SER A 292 13.53 -12.98 -40.40
N THR A 293 13.42 -12.01 -39.48
CA THR A 293 13.87 -10.62 -39.72
C THR A 293 14.83 -10.07 -38.68
N THR A 294 15.22 -10.84 -37.65
CA THR A 294 16.01 -10.30 -36.53
C THR A 294 17.47 -10.05 -36.96
N PRO A 295 18.00 -8.81 -36.86
CA PRO A 295 19.36 -8.51 -37.26
C PRO A 295 20.37 -9.10 -36.26
N SER A 296 21.58 -9.41 -36.74
CA SER A 296 22.65 -9.86 -35.85
C SER A 296 23.17 -8.70 -34.97
N PRO A 297 23.71 -8.97 -33.77
CA PRO A 297 24.33 -7.92 -32.94
C PRO A 297 25.47 -7.15 -33.63
N ALA A 298 26.15 -7.78 -34.59
CA ALA A 298 27.20 -7.15 -35.40
C ALA A 298 26.64 -6.06 -36.32
N MET A 299 25.47 -6.30 -36.94
CA MET A 299 24.80 -5.34 -37.82
C MET A 299 24.43 -4.05 -37.05
N ILE A 300 23.88 -4.19 -35.84
CA ILE A 300 23.59 -3.03 -34.98
C ILE A 300 24.88 -2.30 -34.57
N THR A 301 25.96 -3.03 -34.30
CA THR A 301 27.26 -2.42 -33.97
C THR A 301 27.85 -1.63 -35.14
N ASN A 302 27.64 -2.07 -36.39
CA ASN A 302 28.06 -1.32 -37.58
C ASN A 302 27.25 -0.02 -37.74
N LEU A 303 25.94 -0.04 -37.46
CA LEU A 303 25.09 1.17 -37.45
C LEU A 303 25.53 2.17 -36.38
N GLU A 304 25.81 1.69 -35.16
CA GLU A 304 26.32 2.55 -34.08
C GLU A 304 27.66 3.21 -34.45
N ARG A 305 28.58 2.47 -35.09
CA ARG A 305 29.84 3.02 -35.60
C ARG A 305 29.63 4.07 -36.70
N ALA A 306 28.52 4.00 -37.43
CA ALA A 306 28.11 5.01 -38.39
C ALA A 306 27.37 6.21 -37.74
N GLY A 307 27.25 6.25 -36.41
CA GLY A 307 26.55 7.30 -35.66
C GLY A 307 25.04 7.07 -35.51
N LEU A 308 24.50 5.96 -36.01
CA LEU A 308 23.08 5.61 -35.92
C LEU A 308 22.84 4.65 -34.75
N SER A 309 22.81 5.17 -33.51
CA SER A 309 22.63 4.36 -32.30
C SER A 309 21.19 4.32 -31.76
N HIS A 310 20.34 5.31 -32.09
CA HIS A 310 18.98 5.43 -31.58
C HIS A 310 17.93 5.17 -32.65
N LEU A 311 16.73 4.77 -32.23
CA LEU A 311 15.63 4.46 -33.15
C LEU A 311 15.29 5.65 -34.06
N HIS A 312 15.18 6.86 -33.50
CA HIS A 312 14.86 8.07 -34.26
C HIS A 312 15.90 8.46 -35.32
N HIS A 313 17.14 7.93 -35.23
CA HIS A 313 18.13 8.11 -36.28
C HIS A 313 17.82 7.29 -37.55
N THR A 314 16.96 6.26 -37.44
CA THR A 314 16.75 5.26 -38.49
C THR A 314 15.31 5.14 -38.97
N ALA A 315 14.33 5.39 -38.09
CA ALA A 315 12.91 5.24 -38.40
C ALA A 315 12.05 6.18 -37.54
N SER A 316 10.85 6.46 -38.03
CA SER A 316 9.80 7.21 -37.32
C SER A 316 8.49 6.43 -37.33
N TRP A 317 7.59 6.73 -36.40
CA TRP A 317 6.27 6.10 -36.37
C TRP A 317 5.32 6.73 -37.36
N SER A 318 4.62 5.90 -38.12
CA SER A 318 3.49 6.33 -38.97
C SER A 318 2.20 5.61 -38.53
N PRO A 319 1.07 6.33 -38.53
CA PRO A 319 -0.21 5.73 -38.23
C PRO A 319 -0.63 4.82 -39.39
N ARG A 320 -1.07 3.59 -39.09
CA ARG A 320 -1.71 2.76 -40.11
C ARG A 320 -3.13 3.31 -40.34
N PRO A 321 -3.54 3.61 -41.58
CA PRO A 321 -4.83 4.25 -41.84
C PRO A 321 -6.01 3.39 -41.37
N PRO A 322 -7.01 4.01 -40.72
CA PRO A 322 -8.35 3.99 -41.31
C PRO A 322 -9.00 5.38 -41.38
N ALA A 323 -9.88 5.57 -42.36
CA ALA A 323 -10.41 6.85 -42.84
C ALA A 323 -11.34 7.66 -41.90
N SER A 324 -11.49 7.32 -40.61
CA SER A 324 -12.47 8.00 -39.72
C SER A 324 -12.33 7.76 -38.21
N SER A 325 -11.22 7.19 -37.70
CA SER A 325 -11.02 6.93 -36.25
C SER A 325 -9.55 7.08 -35.84
N PRO A 326 -9.24 7.31 -34.54
CA PRO A 326 -7.85 7.38 -34.08
C PRO A 326 -7.10 6.09 -34.45
N PRO A 327 -5.85 6.19 -34.94
CA PRO A 327 -5.12 5.04 -35.47
C PRO A 327 -4.97 3.96 -34.40
N THR A 328 -5.49 2.78 -34.70
CA THR A 328 -5.48 1.62 -33.79
C THR A 328 -4.14 0.90 -33.78
N SER A 329 -3.24 1.22 -34.71
CA SER A 329 -1.89 0.67 -34.77
C SER A 329 -0.90 1.65 -35.42
N TRP A 330 0.34 1.61 -34.93
CA TRP A 330 1.46 2.40 -35.43
C TRP A 330 2.56 1.44 -35.89
N THR A 331 3.14 1.74 -37.05
CA THR A 331 4.23 0.96 -37.65
C THR A 331 5.45 1.86 -37.84
N LEU A 332 6.64 1.30 -37.68
CA LEU A 332 7.88 2.03 -37.96
C LEU A 332 8.11 2.14 -39.46
N THR A 333 8.29 3.37 -39.94
CA THR A 333 8.71 3.70 -41.30
C THR A 333 10.17 4.15 -41.27
N PRO A 334 11.09 3.39 -41.90
CA PRO A 334 12.48 3.79 -42.06
C PRO A 334 12.61 5.13 -42.77
N LEU A 335 13.57 5.96 -42.35
CA LEU A 335 13.79 7.28 -42.96
C LEU A 335 14.50 7.15 -44.31
N GLU A 336 14.04 7.90 -45.31
CA GLU A 336 14.54 7.80 -46.71
C GLU A 336 16.02 8.21 -46.86
N ASN A 337 16.55 9.02 -45.94
CA ASN A 337 17.93 9.50 -45.97
C ASN A 337 18.95 8.49 -45.43
N VAL A 338 18.53 7.45 -44.70
CA VAL A 338 19.45 6.51 -44.03
C VAL A 338 20.34 5.75 -45.02
N PRO A 339 19.85 5.20 -46.15
CA PRO A 339 20.71 4.59 -47.16
C PRO A 339 21.81 5.52 -47.68
N HIS A 340 21.53 6.82 -47.80
CA HIS A 340 22.50 7.82 -48.24
C HIS A 340 23.58 8.07 -47.20
N LEU A 341 23.22 8.12 -45.90
CA LEU A 341 24.17 8.27 -44.79
C LEU A 341 25.09 7.05 -44.66
N LEU A 342 24.58 5.86 -44.95
CA LEU A 342 25.33 4.61 -44.78
C LEU A 342 26.25 4.27 -45.93
N ARG A 343 26.13 4.92 -47.10
CA ARG A 343 26.78 4.56 -48.37
C ARG A 343 28.27 4.25 -48.28
N PHE A 344 29.01 4.91 -47.39
CA PHE A 344 30.46 4.77 -47.21
C PHE A 344 30.85 4.02 -45.93
N THR A 345 29.92 3.28 -45.33
CA THR A 345 30.12 2.56 -44.07
C THR A 345 29.86 1.07 -44.25
N ALA A 346 30.42 0.25 -43.36
CA ALA A 346 30.13 -1.19 -43.33
C ALA A 346 28.64 -1.51 -43.10
N ALA A 347 27.86 -0.57 -42.55
CA ALA A 347 26.44 -0.75 -42.31
C ALA A 347 25.58 -0.69 -43.59
N ALA A 348 26.12 -0.27 -44.74
CA ALA A 348 25.37 -0.21 -46.00
C ALA A 348 24.85 -1.59 -46.44
N SER A 349 25.67 -2.64 -46.30
CA SER A 349 25.27 -4.02 -46.64
C SER A 349 24.26 -4.60 -45.66
N ASP A 350 24.29 -4.13 -44.41
CA ASP A 350 23.45 -4.62 -43.32
C ASP A 350 22.07 -3.94 -43.29
N TRP A 351 21.97 -2.75 -43.90
CA TRP A 351 20.77 -1.92 -43.85
C TRP A 351 19.49 -2.60 -44.34
N PRO A 352 19.46 -3.38 -45.45
CA PRO A 352 18.22 -4.01 -45.91
C PRO A 352 17.59 -4.93 -44.86
N THR A 353 18.40 -5.71 -44.14
CA THR A 353 17.93 -6.59 -43.06
C THR A 353 17.39 -5.78 -41.88
N VAL A 354 18.11 -4.72 -41.47
CA VAL A 354 17.66 -3.84 -40.38
C VAL A 354 16.40 -3.07 -40.76
N GLN A 355 16.29 -2.63 -42.01
CA GLN A 355 15.11 -1.95 -42.55
C GLN A 355 13.88 -2.86 -42.48
N GLN A 356 14.01 -4.12 -42.92
CA GLN A 356 12.93 -5.10 -42.87
C GLN A 356 12.53 -5.43 -41.42
N TRP A 357 13.51 -5.53 -40.52
CA TRP A 357 13.27 -5.69 -39.09
C TRP A 357 12.45 -4.52 -38.53
N LEU A 358 12.89 -3.28 -38.74
CA LEU A 358 12.20 -2.09 -38.25
C LEU A 358 10.75 -2.03 -38.75
N GLN A 359 10.51 -2.30 -40.03
CA GLN A 359 9.17 -2.35 -40.62
C GLN A 359 8.26 -3.42 -40.02
N SER A 360 8.82 -4.48 -39.44
CA SER A 360 8.05 -5.55 -38.78
C SER A 360 7.60 -5.19 -37.36
N ILE A 361 8.16 -4.14 -36.76
CA ILE A 361 7.85 -3.71 -35.39
C ILE A 361 6.63 -2.79 -35.39
N THR A 362 5.64 -3.13 -34.57
CA THR A 362 4.51 -2.25 -34.24
C THR A 362 4.68 -1.69 -32.83
N LEU A 363 4.07 -0.52 -32.58
CA LEU A 363 4.13 0.10 -31.25
C LEU A 363 3.49 -0.80 -30.19
N GLN A 364 2.41 -1.49 -30.56
CA GLN A 364 1.75 -2.46 -29.70
C GLN A 364 2.66 -3.65 -29.37
N TYR A 365 3.33 -4.22 -30.35
CA TYR A 365 4.25 -5.34 -30.14
C TYR A 365 5.39 -4.97 -29.18
N LEU A 366 5.88 -3.74 -29.28
CA LEU A 366 6.94 -3.24 -28.42
C LEU A 366 6.51 -3.16 -26.95
N VAL A 367 5.31 -2.63 -26.67
CA VAL A 367 4.85 -2.41 -25.29
C VAL A 367 4.25 -3.67 -24.67
N ASP A 368 3.47 -4.46 -25.43
CA ASP A 368 2.84 -5.68 -24.90
C ASP A 368 3.89 -6.66 -24.34
N ARG A 369 5.13 -6.67 -24.89
CA ARG A 369 6.25 -7.48 -24.36
C ARG A 369 7.03 -6.83 -23.24
N HIS A 370 7.10 -5.50 -23.18
CA HIS A 370 7.59 -4.84 -21.96
C HIS A 370 6.67 -5.09 -20.76
N SER A 371 5.36 -5.30 -21.00
CA SER A 371 4.36 -5.56 -19.95
C SER A 371 4.08 -7.04 -19.64
N SER A 372 4.29 -7.99 -20.57
CA SER A 372 3.94 -9.42 -20.42
C SER A 372 5.15 -10.37 -20.48
N ASN A 373 5.85 -10.48 -19.35
CA ASN A 373 6.81 -11.56 -19.12
C ASN A 373 6.23 -12.55 -18.10
N GLY A 374 5.32 -13.41 -18.56
CA GLY A 374 5.08 -14.71 -17.92
C GLY A 374 6.11 -15.74 -18.40
N PRO A 375 6.39 -16.80 -17.62
CA PRO A 375 7.39 -17.79 -17.99
C PRO A 375 6.99 -18.53 -19.28
N ILE A 376 7.98 -18.73 -20.15
CA ILE A 376 7.92 -19.69 -21.25
C ILE A 376 7.93 -21.06 -20.58
N GLU A 377 6.82 -21.79 -20.62
CA GLU A 377 6.83 -23.22 -20.35
C GLU A 377 7.68 -23.88 -21.44
N ASP A 378 8.91 -24.27 -21.07
CA ASP A 378 9.69 -25.20 -21.86
C ASP A 378 8.92 -26.52 -21.92
N GLY A 379 8.33 -26.78 -23.09
CA GLY A 379 7.76 -28.06 -23.41
C GLY A 379 8.87 -29.11 -23.42
N THR A 380 8.90 -29.97 -22.39
CA THR A 380 9.22 -31.41 -22.47
C THR A 380 9.21 -32.00 -21.06
N GLY A 381 8.14 -32.72 -20.71
CA GLY A 381 8.03 -33.36 -19.40
C GLY A 381 6.77 -34.22 -19.30
N SER A 382 6.76 -35.34 -20.01
CA SER A 382 5.78 -36.40 -19.84
C SER A 382 5.82 -36.92 -18.39
N SER A 383 4.72 -36.78 -17.64
CA SER A 383 4.33 -37.67 -16.53
C SER A 383 2.89 -37.37 -16.13
N GLY A 384 2.01 -38.33 -16.38
CA GLY A 384 0.58 -38.21 -16.12
C GLY A 384 0.24 -38.25 -14.64
N VAL A 385 -0.72 -37.40 -14.24
CA VAL A 385 -1.54 -37.61 -13.05
C VAL A 385 -2.99 -37.31 -13.44
N LYS A 386 -3.86 -38.24 -13.04
CA LYS A 386 -5.24 -38.38 -13.47
C LYS A 386 -6.12 -37.21 -13.03
N GLN A 387 -6.95 -36.84 -14.00
CA GLN A 387 -8.21 -36.11 -13.96
C GLN A 387 -9.17 -36.71 -12.92
N ASP A 388 -9.78 -35.85 -12.10
CA ASP A 388 -11.05 -36.14 -11.43
C ASP A 388 -11.94 -34.88 -11.52
N ASP A 389 -12.98 -35.00 -12.34
CA ASP A 389 -14.07 -34.05 -12.55
C ASP A 389 -15.00 -34.08 -11.31
N THR A 390 -15.51 -32.99 -10.74
CA THR A 390 -16.71 -32.31 -11.22
C THR A 390 -17.11 -31.24 -10.18
N ARG A 391 -17.29 -29.99 -10.62
CA ARG A 391 -18.40 -29.10 -10.22
C ARG A 391 -18.39 -27.86 -11.12
N ALA A 392 -19.15 -27.97 -12.19
CA ALA A 392 -19.53 -26.88 -13.06
C ALA A 392 -20.39 -25.87 -12.30
N VAL A 393 -19.95 -24.61 -12.29
CA VAL A 393 -20.83 -23.45 -12.22
C VAL A 393 -20.43 -22.56 -13.40
N ASP A 394 -21.37 -22.47 -14.32
CA ASP A 394 -21.28 -21.78 -15.60
C ASP A 394 -21.07 -20.27 -15.48
N GLY A 395 -20.47 -19.69 -16.53
CA GLY A 395 -20.67 -18.28 -16.86
C GLY A 395 -19.46 -17.33 -16.72
N ARG A 396 -18.24 -17.74 -17.08
CA ARG A 396 -17.19 -16.76 -17.41
C ARG A 396 -17.27 -16.40 -18.88
N SER A 397 -18.04 -15.36 -19.19
CA SER A 397 -17.83 -14.58 -20.41
C SER A 397 -16.37 -14.15 -20.47
N SER A 398 -15.80 -14.24 -21.67
CA SER A 398 -14.48 -13.73 -22.03
C SER A 398 -14.17 -12.42 -21.32
N GLY A 399 -13.21 -12.46 -20.39
CA GLY A 399 -12.89 -11.35 -19.51
C GLY A 399 -12.54 -10.07 -20.29
N PRO A 400 -12.91 -8.88 -19.79
CA PRO A 400 -12.54 -7.64 -20.43
C PRO A 400 -11.02 -7.48 -20.35
N GLN A 401 -10.40 -7.50 -21.53
CA GLN A 401 -9.13 -6.91 -21.94
C GLN A 401 -8.23 -6.46 -20.77
N ALA A 402 -7.07 -7.11 -20.66
CA ALA A 402 -5.86 -6.46 -20.16
C ALA A 402 -5.83 -5.02 -20.72
N THR A 403 -5.65 -4.06 -19.83
CA THR A 403 -5.54 -2.64 -20.15
C THR A 403 -4.71 -2.46 -21.42
N ARG A 404 -5.17 -1.61 -22.35
CA ARG A 404 -4.44 -1.28 -23.59
C ARG A 404 -3.13 -0.55 -23.23
N ASP A 405 -2.16 -1.30 -22.73
CA ASP A 405 -0.89 -0.82 -22.17
C ASP A 405 -0.03 -0.15 -23.24
N TRP A 406 -0.21 -0.49 -24.52
CA TRP A 406 0.55 0.15 -25.61
C TRP A 406 0.37 1.65 -25.73
N THR A 407 -0.74 2.20 -25.23
CA THR A 407 -0.97 3.64 -25.24
C THR A 407 0.02 4.39 -24.36
N LEU A 408 0.66 3.74 -23.37
CA LEU A 408 1.70 4.34 -22.53
C LEU A 408 2.92 4.81 -23.33
N ALA A 409 3.16 4.22 -24.50
CA ALA A 409 4.21 4.66 -25.40
C ALA A 409 3.84 5.91 -26.20
N LEU A 410 2.57 6.32 -26.24
CA LEU A 410 2.19 7.58 -26.88
C LEU A 410 2.58 8.79 -26.01
N PRO A 411 2.96 9.93 -26.61
CA PRO A 411 3.16 11.17 -25.89
C PRO A 411 1.96 11.53 -24.99
N ARG A 412 2.23 12.10 -23.82
CA ARG A 412 1.18 12.48 -22.84
C ARG A 412 0.09 13.34 -23.45
N ASP A 413 0.46 14.31 -24.29
CA ASP A 413 -0.49 15.19 -24.96
C ASP A 413 -1.43 14.43 -25.88
N MET A 414 -0.91 13.44 -26.64
CA MET A 414 -1.74 12.59 -27.50
C MET A 414 -2.68 11.70 -26.68
N ARG A 415 -2.18 11.10 -25.58
CA ARG A 415 -3.01 10.31 -24.66
C ARG A 415 -4.12 11.15 -24.04
N ARG A 416 -3.82 12.40 -23.64
CA ARG A 416 -4.81 13.36 -23.14
C ARG A 416 -5.89 13.61 -24.19
N THR A 417 -5.51 13.98 -25.41
CA THR A 417 -6.47 14.23 -26.50
C THR A 417 -7.35 13.01 -26.79
N ILE A 418 -6.75 11.80 -26.83
CA ILE A 418 -7.52 10.56 -27.02
C ILE A 418 -8.51 10.34 -25.87
N ALA A 419 -8.10 10.60 -24.63
CA ALA A 419 -8.95 10.45 -23.46
C ALA A 419 -10.11 11.46 -23.45
N GLU A 420 -9.84 12.72 -23.78
CA GLU A 420 -10.84 13.79 -23.87
C GLU A 420 -11.86 13.50 -24.96
N LEU A 421 -11.41 13.10 -26.16
CA LEU A 421 -12.27 12.68 -27.25
C LEU A 421 -13.12 11.46 -26.88
N ALA A 422 -12.57 10.50 -26.13
CA ALA A 422 -13.32 9.33 -25.68
C ALA A 422 -14.44 9.73 -24.70
N VAL A 423 -14.17 10.63 -23.74
CA VAL A 423 -15.18 11.12 -22.80
C VAL A 423 -16.27 11.93 -23.52
N GLN A 424 -15.89 12.78 -24.48
CA GLN A 424 -16.85 13.52 -25.31
C GLN A 424 -17.70 12.58 -26.18
N ALA A 425 -17.10 11.55 -26.78
CA ALA A 425 -17.83 10.54 -27.54
C ALA A 425 -18.86 9.80 -26.66
N LEU A 426 -18.47 9.39 -25.46
CA LEU A 426 -19.38 8.79 -24.48
C LEU A 426 -20.55 9.72 -24.17
N ALA A 427 -20.29 11.02 -24.01
CA ALA A 427 -21.31 12.03 -23.81
C ALA A 427 -22.30 12.17 -24.96
N THR A 428 -21.80 12.28 -26.19
CA THR A 428 -22.66 12.37 -27.38
C THR A 428 -23.47 11.10 -27.65
N SER A 429 -22.97 9.93 -27.22
CA SER A 429 -23.64 8.64 -27.41
C SER A 429 -24.62 8.26 -26.30
N SER A 430 -24.69 9.06 -25.22
CA SER A 430 -25.49 8.74 -24.05
C SER A 430 -26.98 8.83 -24.33
N GLN A 431 -27.73 7.83 -23.87
CA GLN A 431 -29.20 7.76 -23.96
C GLN A 431 -29.88 8.17 -22.65
N ILE A 432 -29.12 8.68 -21.67
CA ILE A 432 -29.65 9.09 -20.37
C ILE A 432 -30.43 10.41 -20.54
N PRO A 433 -31.65 10.53 -19.96
CA PRO A 433 -32.42 11.76 -20.03
C PRO A 433 -31.64 12.97 -19.50
N LEU A 434 -31.85 14.13 -20.13
CA LEU A 434 -31.27 15.40 -19.69
C LEU A 434 -31.95 15.92 -18.43
N PHE A 435 -31.20 16.65 -17.60
CA PHE A 435 -31.77 17.38 -16.48
C PHE A 435 -32.69 18.51 -17.00
N PRO A 436 -33.97 18.56 -16.58
CA PRO A 436 -34.91 19.57 -17.05
C PRO A 436 -34.60 20.92 -16.39
N SER A 437 -33.76 21.74 -17.02
CA SER A 437 -33.43 23.09 -16.57
C SER A 437 -33.66 24.13 -17.66
N SER A 438 -34.17 25.31 -17.28
CA SER A 438 -34.27 26.48 -18.15
C SER A 438 -32.98 27.30 -18.23
N SER A 439 -31.99 27.01 -17.38
CA SER A 439 -30.69 27.69 -17.32
C SER A 439 -29.53 26.73 -17.58
N PRO A 440 -28.45 27.17 -18.25
CA PRO A 440 -27.29 26.33 -18.49
C PRO A 440 -26.62 26.01 -17.15
N LEU A 441 -26.66 24.75 -16.75
CA LEU A 441 -26.17 24.29 -15.47
C LEU A 441 -25.39 22.98 -15.66
N PHE A 442 -24.30 22.85 -14.91
CA PHE A 442 -23.47 21.66 -14.91
C PHE A 442 -23.49 21.08 -13.50
N ALA A 443 -23.64 19.78 -13.37
CA ALA A 443 -23.53 19.09 -12.08
C ALA A 443 -22.88 17.72 -12.26
N SER A 444 -22.20 17.25 -11.22
CA SER A 444 -21.61 15.92 -11.19
C SER A 444 -21.58 15.35 -9.78
N ASP A 445 -21.67 14.03 -9.70
CA ASP A 445 -21.56 13.29 -8.44
C ASP A 445 -20.98 11.88 -8.66
N GLY A 446 -20.43 11.30 -7.60
CA GLY A 446 -19.85 9.97 -7.55
C GLY A 446 -20.57 9.05 -6.57
N SER A 447 -20.62 7.75 -6.87
CA SER A 447 -21.14 6.75 -5.94
C SER A 447 -20.25 5.50 -5.88
N MET A 448 -20.23 4.85 -4.72
CA MET A 448 -19.40 3.67 -4.45
C MET A 448 -20.12 2.67 -3.55
N THR A 449 -20.13 1.40 -3.96
CA THR A 449 -20.65 0.28 -3.18
C THR A 449 -19.61 -0.85 -3.08
N PRO A 450 -19.25 -1.33 -1.87
CA PRO A 450 -19.64 -0.81 -0.56
C PRO A 450 -18.91 0.50 -0.20
N ALA A 451 -19.48 1.31 0.71
CA ALA A 451 -18.91 2.60 1.12
C ALA A 451 -17.55 2.49 1.84
N THR A 452 -17.29 1.37 2.53
CA THR A 452 -16.03 1.11 3.24
C THR A 452 -15.48 -0.27 2.84
N PRO A 453 -14.82 -0.38 1.67
CA PRO A 453 -14.30 -1.65 1.18
C PRO A 453 -13.05 -2.09 1.95
N THR A 454 -12.90 -3.40 2.16
CA THR A 454 -11.62 -3.99 2.62
C THR A 454 -10.61 -4.07 1.46
N LEU A 455 -9.34 -4.32 1.78
CA LEU A 455 -8.29 -4.48 0.77
C LEU A 455 -8.66 -5.64 -0.18
N HIS A 456 -8.51 -5.42 -1.50
CA HIS A 456 -8.89 -6.35 -2.58
C HIS A 456 -10.39 -6.69 -2.70
N GLN A 457 -11.26 -6.09 -1.88
CA GLN A 457 -12.69 -6.25 -2.05
C GLN A 457 -13.14 -5.58 -3.36
N TYR A 458 -13.89 -6.33 -4.17
CA TYR A 458 -14.54 -5.77 -5.33
C TYR A 458 -15.46 -4.63 -4.93
N ARG A 459 -15.39 -3.53 -5.67
CA ARG A 459 -16.21 -2.34 -5.45
C ARG A 459 -16.76 -1.81 -6.77
N SER A 460 -18.06 -1.56 -6.80
CA SER A 460 -18.72 -0.88 -7.91
C SER A 460 -18.61 0.62 -7.66
N VAL A 461 -17.94 1.32 -8.57
CA VAL A 461 -17.72 2.77 -8.51
C VAL A 461 -18.26 3.38 -9.79
N THR A 462 -19.19 4.32 -9.65
CA THR A 462 -19.90 4.97 -10.74
C THR A 462 -19.83 6.49 -10.55
N PHE A 463 -19.89 7.24 -11.64
CA PHE A 463 -20.12 8.68 -11.57
C PHE A 463 -21.19 9.08 -12.57
N ALA A 464 -21.84 10.19 -12.28
CA ALA A 464 -22.77 10.84 -13.18
C ALA A 464 -22.36 12.30 -13.40
N ALA A 465 -22.58 12.80 -14.61
CA ALA A 465 -22.39 14.21 -14.94
C ALA A 465 -23.51 14.65 -15.87
N THR A 466 -24.11 15.80 -15.59
CA THR A 466 -25.16 16.41 -16.41
C THR A 466 -24.72 17.80 -16.86
N THR A 467 -25.00 18.11 -18.11
CA THR A 467 -24.75 19.39 -18.78
C THR A 467 -26.00 19.78 -19.57
N PRO A 468 -26.08 21.00 -20.11
CA PRO A 468 -27.24 21.42 -20.89
C PRO A 468 -27.51 20.58 -22.15
N SER A 469 -26.49 19.89 -22.66
CA SER A 469 -26.53 19.14 -23.93
C SER A 469 -26.42 17.63 -23.77
N SER A 470 -25.89 17.13 -22.65
CA SER A 470 -25.77 15.70 -22.42
C SER A 470 -25.87 15.33 -20.93
N THR A 471 -26.22 14.08 -20.66
CA THR A 471 -26.09 13.49 -19.33
C THR A 471 -25.41 12.15 -19.48
N ILE A 472 -24.38 11.89 -18.69
CA ILE A 472 -23.62 10.65 -18.76
C ILE A 472 -23.56 9.96 -17.42
N VAL A 473 -23.54 8.63 -17.47
CA VAL A 473 -23.26 7.77 -16.33
C VAL A 473 -22.25 6.72 -16.79
N CYS A 474 -21.18 6.54 -16.03
CA CYS A 474 -20.09 5.65 -16.39
C CYS A 474 -19.62 4.84 -15.17
N SER A 475 -19.08 3.64 -15.43
CA SER A 475 -18.43 2.82 -14.41
C SER A 475 -16.91 3.03 -14.43
N LEU A 476 -16.30 3.19 -13.27
CA LEU A 476 -14.84 3.27 -13.12
C LEU A 476 -14.17 1.90 -12.99
N SER A 477 -14.76 0.83 -13.56
CA SER A 477 -14.16 -0.51 -13.52
C SER A 477 -12.81 -0.61 -14.24
N SER A 478 -12.45 0.37 -15.10
CA SER A 478 -11.11 0.52 -15.68
C SER A 478 -10.01 0.75 -14.61
N PHE A 479 -10.35 1.28 -13.44
CA PHE A 479 -9.47 1.43 -12.28
C PHE A 479 -9.45 0.20 -11.36
N ARG A 480 -10.19 -0.87 -11.70
CA ARG A 480 -10.30 -2.12 -10.93
C ARG A 480 -10.60 -1.86 -9.44
N ASN A 481 -10.04 -2.67 -8.56
CA ASN A 481 -10.19 -2.52 -7.13
C ASN A 481 -9.46 -1.30 -6.56
N SER A 482 -8.73 -0.48 -7.33
CA SER A 482 -8.18 0.81 -6.83
C SER A 482 -9.17 1.96 -6.93
N ALA A 483 -10.25 1.80 -7.71
CA ALA A 483 -11.31 2.80 -7.86
C ALA A 483 -11.89 3.19 -6.49
N SER A 484 -12.00 4.47 -6.18
CA SER A 484 -12.62 4.94 -4.93
C SER A 484 -13.69 5.98 -5.20
N ILE A 485 -14.50 6.28 -4.19
CA ILE A 485 -15.47 7.39 -4.26
C ILE A 485 -14.80 8.68 -4.76
N LEU A 486 -13.61 9.01 -4.26
CA LEU A 486 -12.85 10.18 -4.71
C LEU A 486 -12.46 10.14 -6.20
N HIS A 487 -12.27 8.96 -6.81
CA HIS A 487 -12.08 8.87 -8.25
C HIS A 487 -13.39 9.23 -8.97
N ALA A 488 -14.53 8.72 -8.52
CA ALA A 488 -15.83 9.02 -9.11
C ALA A 488 -16.17 10.52 -9.06
N GLU A 489 -15.99 11.13 -7.89
CA GLU A 489 -16.23 12.57 -7.66
C GLU A 489 -15.46 13.44 -8.66
N VAL A 490 -14.15 13.19 -8.78
CA VAL A 490 -13.28 14.02 -9.63
C VAL A 490 -13.48 13.69 -11.11
N TYR A 491 -13.74 12.43 -11.46
CA TYR A 491 -14.00 12.05 -12.84
C TYR A 491 -15.32 12.67 -13.34
N GLY A 492 -16.36 12.71 -12.51
CA GLY A 492 -17.60 13.41 -12.81
C GLY A 492 -17.38 14.89 -13.14
N LEU A 493 -16.56 15.58 -12.35
CA LEU A 493 -16.17 16.96 -12.60
C LEU A 493 -15.43 17.14 -13.93
N ILE A 494 -14.49 16.24 -14.25
CA ILE A 494 -13.76 16.23 -15.54
C ILE A 494 -14.72 16.07 -16.71
N ALA A 495 -15.64 15.10 -16.61
CA ALA A 495 -16.61 14.84 -17.66
C ALA A 495 -17.55 16.02 -17.93
N ALA A 496 -17.98 16.72 -16.88
CA ALA A 496 -18.77 17.94 -17.01
C ALA A 496 -17.94 19.09 -17.61
N ALA A 497 -16.69 19.26 -17.15
CA ALA A 497 -15.81 20.35 -17.60
C ALA A 497 -15.44 20.23 -19.09
N LEU A 498 -15.20 19.02 -19.59
CA LEU A 498 -14.86 18.77 -21.00
C LEU A 498 -16.00 19.06 -22.00
N GLN A 499 -17.22 19.22 -21.50
CA GLN A 499 -18.41 19.52 -22.30
C GLN A 499 -18.80 20.99 -22.25
N ALA A 500 -18.09 21.82 -21.48
CA ALA A 500 -18.39 23.24 -21.46
C ALA A 500 -18.02 23.91 -22.79
N PRO A 501 -18.88 24.79 -23.32
CA PRO A 501 -18.64 25.45 -24.59
C PRO A 501 -17.42 26.37 -24.50
N THR A 502 -16.53 26.29 -25.50
CA THR A 502 -15.34 27.13 -25.64
C THR A 502 -15.65 28.55 -26.13
N ASP A 503 -16.79 28.76 -26.81
CA ASP A 503 -17.22 30.04 -27.39
C ASP A 503 -18.34 30.72 -26.59
N LEU A 504 -18.08 31.07 -25.32
CA LEU A 504 -18.96 32.00 -24.60
C LEU A 504 -18.52 33.44 -24.89
N SER A 505 -18.80 33.92 -26.11
CA SER A 505 -18.63 35.32 -26.47
C SER A 505 -19.61 36.20 -25.67
N HIS A 506 -19.07 37.04 -24.78
CA HIS A 506 -19.65 38.29 -24.31
C HIS A 506 -21.03 38.27 -23.63
N THR A 507 -21.24 37.47 -22.58
CA THR A 507 -22.15 37.83 -21.47
C THR A 507 -21.80 37.09 -20.17
N PRO A 508 -21.61 37.78 -19.03
CA PRO A 508 -21.60 37.14 -17.71
C PRO A 508 -23.03 36.77 -17.27
N PRO A 509 -23.21 35.79 -16.37
CA PRO A 509 -22.16 35.04 -15.67
C PRO A 509 -21.84 33.67 -16.31
N SER A 510 -20.59 33.27 -16.12
CA SER A 510 -20.12 31.89 -16.11
C SER A 510 -21.15 30.87 -15.64
N PRO A 511 -21.42 29.78 -16.39
CA PRO A 511 -22.23 28.70 -15.84
C PRO A 511 -21.49 28.01 -14.68
N PRO A 512 -22.13 27.81 -13.53
CA PRO A 512 -21.53 27.10 -12.40
C PRO A 512 -21.52 25.58 -12.63
N LEU A 513 -20.45 24.93 -12.17
CA LEU A 513 -20.35 23.46 -12.04
C LEU A 513 -20.59 23.09 -10.58
N TYR A 514 -21.71 22.41 -10.32
CA TYR A 514 -22.13 22.02 -8.97
C TYR A 514 -21.66 20.62 -8.60
N THR A 515 -21.22 20.49 -7.36
CA THR A 515 -20.88 19.23 -6.69
C THR A 515 -21.05 19.40 -5.19
N ASP A 516 -21.39 18.33 -4.48
CA ASP A 516 -21.37 18.30 -3.02
C ASP A 516 -20.03 17.86 -2.43
N HIS A 517 -19.04 17.55 -3.26
CA HIS A 517 -17.71 17.21 -2.79
C HIS A 517 -16.88 18.45 -2.45
N LEU A 518 -17.13 19.01 -1.26
CA LEU A 518 -16.50 20.23 -0.73
C LEU A 518 -14.96 20.24 -0.82
N ASN A 519 -14.33 19.08 -0.62
CA ASN A 519 -12.88 18.95 -0.68
C ASN A 519 -12.34 19.20 -2.09
N SER A 520 -13.01 18.67 -3.14
CA SER A 520 -12.64 18.94 -4.54
C SER A 520 -12.73 20.42 -4.85
N THR A 521 -13.85 21.06 -4.45
CA THR A 521 -14.08 22.49 -4.67
C THR A 521 -13.01 23.36 -4.03
N ARG A 522 -12.70 23.12 -2.75
CA ARG A 522 -11.66 23.88 -2.02
C ARG A 522 -10.28 23.69 -2.64
N LEU A 523 -9.94 22.45 -2.97
CA LEU A 523 -8.63 22.10 -3.49
C LEU A 523 -8.39 22.70 -4.87
N ILE A 524 -9.35 22.57 -5.79
CA ILE A 524 -9.25 23.10 -7.15
C ILE A 524 -9.28 24.63 -7.14
N ASN A 525 -10.27 25.27 -6.49
CA ASN A 525 -10.36 26.73 -6.46
C ASN A 525 -9.13 27.36 -5.78
N GLY A 526 -8.61 26.74 -4.71
CA GLY A 526 -7.36 27.16 -4.08
C GLY A 526 -6.16 27.05 -5.02
N SER A 527 -6.07 25.96 -5.79
CA SER A 527 -4.98 25.74 -6.75
C SER A 527 -5.01 26.64 -7.99
N LEU A 528 -6.20 27.08 -8.40
CA LEU A 528 -6.40 28.02 -9.50
C LEU A 528 -6.14 29.47 -9.05
N SER A 529 -6.43 29.78 -7.78
CA SER A 529 -6.19 31.11 -7.19
C SER A 529 -4.72 31.36 -6.83
N ALA A 530 -3.90 30.32 -6.72
CA ALA A 530 -2.49 30.43 -6.43
C ALA A 530 -1.72 31.02 -7.63
N SER A 531 -0.86 32.01 -7.38
CA SER A 531 -0.01 32.65 -8.41
C SER A 531 1.06 31.72 -9.00
N SER A 532 1.21 30.52 -8.45
CA SER A 532 2.16 29.50 -8.88
C SER A 532 1.49 28.13 -8.88
N PRO A 533 1.83 27.25 -9.84
CA PRO A 533 1.32 25.89 -9.85
C PRO A 533 1.66 25.17 -8.54
N PRO A 534 0.76 24.31 -8.02
CA PRO A 534 1.03 23.53 -6.83
C PRO A 534 2.26 22.67 -7.06
N LEU A 535 3.16 22.64 -6.07
CA LEU A 535 4.37 21.85 -6.15
C LEU A 535 4.00 20.35 -6.22
N PRO A 536 4.72 19.50 -6.96
CA PRO A 536 4.37 18.09 -7.16
C PRO A 536 4.11 17.30 -5.86
N HIS A 537 4.75 17.68 -4.75
CA HIS A 537 4.59 17.05 -3.44
C HIS A 537 3.32 17.47 -2.68
N GLN A 538 2.68 18.60 -3.02
CA GLN A 538 1.47 19.05 -2.32
C GLN A 538 0.31 18.06 -2.49
N TRP A 539 0.28 17.35 -3.63
CA TRP A 539 -0.77 16.40 -3.98
C TRP A 539 -0.28 14.95 -4.00
N SER A 540 0.96 14.67 -3.57
CA SER A 540 1.55 13.35 -3.72
C SER A 540 0.83 12.27 -2.89
N SER A 541 0.22 12.65 -1.76
CA SER A 541 -0.55 11.76 -0.87
C SER A 541 -2.06 11.77 -1.14
N LEU A 542 -2.53 12.54 -2.12
CA LEU A 542 -3.95 12.59 -2.43
C LEU A 542 -4.34 11.37 -3.27
N PRO A 543 -5.39 10.63 -2.88
CA PRO A 543 -5.98 9.64 -3.78
C PRO A 543 -6.56 10.36 -5.01
N ALA A 544 -6.60 9.67 -6.16
CA ALA A 544 -7.06 10.24 -7.44
C ALA A 544 -6.27 11.49 -7.90
N ARG A 545 -5.01 11.65 -7.47
CA ARG A 545 -4.15 12.81 -7.82
C ARG A 545 -3.99 13.02 -9.33
N SER A 546 -3.95 11.96 -10.13
CA SER A 546 -3.91 12.07 -11.60
C SER A 546 -5.15 12.78 -12.15
N LEU A 547 -6.33 12.50 -11.61
CA LEU A 547 -7.59 13.15 -11.96
C LEU A 547 -7.61 14.61 -11.50
N TYR A 548 -7.13 14.93 -10.30
CA TYR A 548 -7.02 16.32 -9.85
C TYR A 548 -6.10 17.15 -10.75
N ARG A 549 -4.97 16.60 -11.17
CA ARG A 549 -4.06 17.24 -12.14
C ARG A 549 -4.76 17.47 -13.47
N TRP A 550 -5.48 16.48 -14.00
CA TRP A 550 -6.22 16.61 -15.24
C TRP A 550 -7.33 17.66 -15.16
N LEU A 551 -8.14 17.65 -14.11
CA LEU A 551 -9.20 18.64 -13.88
C LEU A 551 -8.63 20.05 -13.82
N ARG A 552 -7.54 20.25 -13.06
CA ARG A 552 -6.86 21.54 -12.99
C ARG A 552 -6.34 21.97 -14.36
N ASP A 553 -5.73 21.07 -15.13
CA ASP A 553 -5.21 21.38 -16.45
C ASP A 553 -6.32 21.80 -17.40
N ILE A 554 -7.48 21.14 -17.39
CA ILE A 554 -8.67 21.53 -18.18
C ILE A 554 -9.13 22.94 -17.81
N LEU A 555 -9.26 23.22 -16.50
CA LEU A 555 -9.76 24.50 -16.01
C LEU A 555 -8.75 25.65 -16.20
N ALA A 556 -7.45 25.38 -16.12
CA ALA A 556 -6.39 26.37 -16.26
C ALA A 556 -6.02 26.66 -17.72
N SER A 557 -6.09 25.66 -18.61
CA SER A 557 -5.69 25.79 -20.02
C SER A 557 -6.73 26.51 -20.87
N SER A 558 -7.90 26.82 -20.31
CA SER A 558 -8.99 27.47 -21.03
C SER A 558 -9.15 28.92 -20.56
N PRO A 559 -8.46 29.89 -21.19
CA PRO A 559 -8.55 31.32 -20.83
C PRO A 559 -9.96 31.91 -21.05
N GLN A 560 -10.90 31.12 -21.61
CA GLN A 560 -12.29 31.47 -21.88
C GLN A 560 -13.30 30.52 -21.20
N SER A 561 -12.86 29.44 -20.54
CA SER A 561 -13.78 28.59 -19.74
C SER A 561 -14.10 29.30 -18.44
N LEU A 562 -15.19 30.02 -18.48
CA LEU A 562 -15.80 30.69 -17.35
C LEU A 562 -16.32 29.71 -16.28
N LEU A 563 -16.17 28.37 -16.37
CA LEU A 563 -16.74 27.45 -15.38
C LEU A 563 -16.27 27.73 -13.94
N THR A 564 -17.20 28.11 -13.06
CA THR A 564 -16.93 28.29 -11.63
C THR A 564 -17.37 27.06 -10.85
N LEU A 565 -16.40 26.33 -10.29
CA LEU A 565 -16.67 25.17 -9.45
C LEU A 565 -17.30 25.61 -8.13
N THR A 566 -18.54 25.20 -7.90
CA THR A 566 -19.39 25.68 -6.81
C THR A 566 -19.89 24.52 -5.94
N TYR A 567 -19.64 24.61 -4.64
CA TYR A 567 -20.13 23.61 -3.68
C TYR A 567 -21.63 23.78 -3.44
N THR A 568 -22.39 22.68 -3.55
CA THR A 568 -23.79 22.58 -3.16
C THR A 568 -23.94 21.47 -2.12
N PRO A 569 -24.42 21.72 -0.90
CA PRO A 569 -24.51 20.66 0.10
C PRO A 569 -25.41 19.49 -0.32
N ALA A 570 -25.01 18.27 0.04
CA ALA A 570 -25.79 17.07 -0.15
C ALA A 570 -27.10 17.08 0.67
N HIS A 571 -28.09 16.32 0.21
CA HIS A 571 -29.33 16.01 0.95
C HIS A 571 -30.10 17.21 1.52
N ILE A 572 -30.07 18.36 0.85
CA ILE A 572 -30.91 19.49 1.23
C ILE A 572 -32.32 19.30 0.62
N THR A 573 -33.37 19.51 1.40
CA THR A 573 -34.77 19.57 0.92
C THR A 573 -35.09 20.83 0.09
N SER A 574 -34.08 21.47 -0.48
CA SER A 574 -34.19 22.73 -1.21
C SER A 574 -34.54 22.44 -2.67
N ASN A 575 -35.50 23.18 -3.21
CA ASN A 575 -35.90 23.08 -4.62
C ASN A 575 -35.12 24.07 -5.51
N SER A 576 -33.95 24.54 -5.06
CA SER A 576 -33.09 25.38 -5.89
C SER A 576 -32.57 24.58 -7.09
N PRO A 577 -32.35 25.21 -8.27
CA PRO A 577 -31.82 24.51 -9.45
C PRO A 577 -30.52 23.74 -9.17
N ALA A 578 -29.64 24.29 -8.32
CA ALA A 578 -28.40 23.64 -7.89
C ALA A 578 -28.66 22.36 -7.08
N ALA A 579 -29.55 22.43 -6.08
CA ALA A 579 -29.90 21.28 -5.24
C ALA A 579 -30.63 20.19 -6.04
N SER A 580 -31.54 20.58 -6.94
CA SER A 580 -32.24 19.63 -7.82
C SER A 580 -31.29 18.96 -8.82
N ALA A 581 -30.33 19.69 -9.38
CA ALA A 581 -29.33 19.12 -10.27
C ALA A 581 -28.39 18.17 -9.55
N ASN A 582 -27.92 18.51 -8.33
CA ASN A 582 -27.11 17.62 -7.50
C ASN A 582 -27.88 16.34 -7.16
N ALA A 583 -29.12 16.46 -6.69
CA ALA A 583 -29.96 15.29 -6.38
C ALA A 583 -30.21 14.41 -7.62
N PHE A 584 -30.31 15.00 -8.81
CA PHE A 584 -30.46 14.27 -10.06
C PHE A 584 -29.21 13.44 -10.38
N VAL A 585 -28.00 14.02 -10.30
CA VAL A 585 -26.76 13.28 -10.57
C VAL A 585 -26.43 12.25 -9.48
N ASP A 586 -26.71 12.55 -8.21
CA ASP A 586 -26.59 11.58 -7.09
C ASP A 586 -27.46 10.36 -7.33
N HIS A 587 -28.75 10.59 -7.65
CA HIS A 587 -29.68 9.51 -7.96
C HIS A 587 -29.17 8.65 -9.11
N LEU A 588 -28.69 9.27 -10.20
CA LEU A 588 -28.14 8.55 -11.35
C LEU A 588 -26.89 7.74 -10.98
N ALA A 589 -25.93 8.32 -10.25
CA ALA A 589 -24.70 7.63 -9.86
C ALA A 589 -25.03 6.42 -8.97
N SER A 590 -25.86 6.62 -7.95
CA SER A 590 -26.20 5.63 -6.93
C SER A 590 -27.12 4.50 -7.43
N HIS A 591 -28.02 4.75 -8.39
CA HIS A 591 -28.91 3.71 -8.93
C HIS A 591 -28.32 2.92 -10.09
N SER A 592 -27.14 3.31 -10.59
CA SER A 592 -26.55 2.69 -11.79
C SER A 592 -25.53 1.59 -11.52
N HIS A 593 -25.31 1.20 -10.25
CA HIS A 593 -24.33 0.17 -9.89
C HIS A 593 -24.60 -1.22 -10.49
N THR A 594 -25.85 -1.52 -10.86
CA THR A 594 -26.27 -2.80 -11.45
C THR A 594 -26.32 -2.76 -12.99
N LEU A 595 -26.11 -1.60 -13.60
CA LEU A 595 -26.21 -1.41 -15.04
C LEU A 595 -24.89 -1.73 -15.75
N ALA A 596 -24.97 -2.20 -16.99
CA ALA A 596 -23.82 -2.35 -17.88
C ALA A 596 -23.41 -0.98 -18.44
N LEU A 597 -22.60 -0.25 -17.68
CA LEU A 597 -22.17 1.11 -18.02
C LEU A 597 -20.88 1.12 -18.86
N PRO A 598 -20.69 2.15 -19.72
CA PRO A 598 -19.41 2.36 -20.38
C PRO A 598 -18.31 2.71 -19.36
N THR A 599 -17.06 2.43 -19.74
CA THR A 599 -15.89 2.67 -18.90
C THR A 599 -15.01 3.76 -19.51
N PRO A 600 -14.66 4.80 -18.74
CA PRO A 600 -13.83 5.87 -19.26
C PRO A 600 -12.33 5.47 -19.17
N PRO A 601 -11.45 6.18 -19.89
CA PRO A 601 -10.02 5.92 -19.87
C PRO A 601 -9.37 6.24 -18.50
N VAL A 602 -8.28 5.54 -18.17
CA VAL A 602 -7.44 5.88 -17.01
C VAL A 602 -6.49 7.01 -17.41
N PRO A 603 -6.34 8.10 -16.62
CA PRO A 603 -5.56 9.29 -16.99
C PRO A 603 -4.06 9.10 -16.79
N THR A 604 -3.48 8.12 -17.48
CA THR A 604 -2.04 7.77 -17.36
C THR A 604 -1.11 8.91 -17.77
N PHE A 605 -1.60 9.93 -18.48
CA PHE A 605 -0.85 11.11 -18.91
C PHE A 605 -0.60 12.13 -17.78
N THR A 606 -1.40 12.13 -16.71
CA THR A 606 -1.22 13.00 -15.53
C THR A 606 -0.71 12.24 -14.30
N MET A 607 -0.48 10.94 -14.43
CA MET A 607 0.18 10.12 -13.41
C MET A 607 1.67 10.49 -13.26
N ASP A 608 2.25 10.07 -12.13
CA ASP A 608 3.70 10.09 -11.97
C ASP A 608 4.34 9.05 -12.90
N ASP A 609 5.56 9.32 -13.39
CA ASP A 609 6.32 8.49 -14.34
C ASP A 609 6.36 7.03 -13.89
N TYR A 610 6.51 6.77 -12.59
CA TYR A 610 6.42 5.45 -11.99
C TYR A 610 5.28 5.40 -10.98
N THR A 611 4.34 4.48 -11.18
CA THR A 611 3.19 4.30 -10.28
C THR A 611 3.11 2.84 -9.82
N LEU A 612 2.77 2.63 -8.54
CA LEU A 612 2.58 1.31 -7.96
C LEU A 612 1.38 0.62 -8.62
N PHE A 613 1.51 -0.67 -8.90
CA PHE A 613 0.48 -1.45 -9.60
C PHE A 613 0.39 -2.87 -9.04
N SER A 614 -0.83 -3.37 -8.96
CA SER A 614 -1.12 -4.78 -8.70
C SER A 614 -2.05 -5.35 -9.78
N SER A 615 -1.97 -6.64 -10.05
CA SER A 615 -2.86 -7.30 -11.02
C SER A 615 -4.33 -7.28 -10.57
N SER A 616 -4.57 -7.34 -9.26
CA SER A 616 -5.89 -7.28 -8.63
C SER A 616 -6.47 -5.87 -8.66
N ASP A 617 -5.68 -4.85 -8.31
CA ASP A 617 -6.20 -3.52 -8.02
C ASP A 617 -5.89 -2.50 -9.11
N GLY A 618 -5.03 -2.80 -10.09
CA GLY A 618 -4.63 -1.84 -11.11
C GLY A 618 -3.64 -0.79 -10.58
N TYR A 619 -3.74 0.45 -11.05
CA TYR A 619 -2.88 1.56 -10.61
C TYR A 619 -3.27 2.04 -9.21
N ILE A 620 -2.31 2.02 -8.29
CA ILE A 620 -2.50 2.40 -6.88
C ILE A 620 -2.01 3.85 -6.71
N GLU A 621 -2.97 4.77 -6.69
CA GLU A 621 -2.73 6.22 -6.49
C GLU A 621 -2.97 6.70 -5.06
N SER A 622 -3.46 5.81 -4.18
CA SER A 622 -3.54 6.08 -2.75
C SER A 622 -2.13 6.20 -2.13
N ASP A 623 -2.05 6.73 -0.90
CA ASP A 623 -0.77 6.77 -0.16
C ASP A 623 -0.11 5.38 -0.17
N PRO A 624 1.05 5.21 -0.85
CA PRO A 624 1.69 3.91 -0.99
C PRO A 624 2.04 3.32 0.37
N SER A 625 2.39 4.16 1.34
CA SER A 625 2.74 3.74 2.70
C SER A 625 1.59 3.02 3.39
N THR A 626 0.39 3.60 3.28
CA THR A 626 -0.85 3.02 3.82
C THR A 626 -1.23 1.75 3.08
N TYR A 627 -1.16 1.74 1.74
CA TYR A 627 -1.49 0.55 0.95
C TYR A 627 -0.56 -0.62 1.28
N ILE A 628 0.76 -0.41 1.26
CA ILE A 628 1.75 -1.44 1.59
C ILE A 628 1.54 -1.98 3.00
N THR A 629 1.29 -1.10 3.97
CA THR A 629 1.03 -1.52 5.35
C THR A 629 -0.21 -2.41 5.43
N GLN A 630 -1.29 -2.06 4.71
CA GLN A 630 -2.50 -2.88 4.65
C GLN A 630 -2.26 -4.21 3.97
N SER A 631 -1.55 -4.25 2.83
CA SER A 631 -1.18 -5.50 2.16
C SER A 631 -0.39 -6.43 3.07
N LEU A 632 0.60 -5.90 3.78
CA LEU A 632 1.40 -6.66 4.75
C LEU A 632 0.56 -7.23 5.90
N ILE A 633 -0.42 -6.47 6.39
CA ILE A 633 -1.35 -6.95 7.41
C ILE A 633 -2.20 -8.09 6.86
N THR A 634 -2.77 -7.92 5.66
CA THR A 634 -3.60 -8.95 5.01
C THR A 634 -2.82 -10.25 4.80
N THR A 635 -1.56 -10.17 4.34
CA THR A 635 -0.71 -11.36 4.18
C THR A 635 -0.52 -12.14 5.49
N VAL A 636 -0.38 -11.45 6.64
CA VAL A 636 -0.25 -12.11 7.95
C VAL A 636 -1.58 -12.67 8.44
N VAL A 637 -2.69 -11.99 8.18
CA VAL A 637 -4.04 -12.43 8.60
C VAL A 637 -4.51 -13.64 7.80
N ASP A 638 -4.16 -13.71 6.52
CA ASP A 638 -4.54 -14.80 5.62
C ASP A 638 -3.60 -16.03 5.74
N ASP A 639 -2.49 -15.91 6.49
CA ASP A 639 -1.58 -17.03 6.74
C ASP A 639 -2.25 -18.09 7.62
N SER A 640 -2.50 -19.27 7.06
CA SER A 640 -3.15 -20.39 7.74
C SER A 640 -2.36 -20.92 8.94
N VAL A 641 -1.05 -20.64 9.02
CA VAL A 641 -0.20 -20.98 10.16
C VAL A 641 -0.38 -19.98 11.30
N PHE A 642 -0.77 -18.74 11.00
CA PHE A 642 -1.05 -17.69 11.96
C PHE A 642 -2.50 -17.80 12.46
N ALA A 643 -2.72 -18.59 13.50
CA ALA A 643 -4.04 -19.00 13.96
C ALA A 643 -4.60 -18.34 15.26
N PRO A 644 -4.58 -17.01 15.46
CA PRO A 644 -5.47 -16.41 16.49
C PRO A 644 -6.96 -16.54 16.10
N SER A 645 -7.25 -16.58 14.80
CA SER A 645 -8.60 -16.61 14.20
C SER A 645 -9.32 -17.96 14.33
N HIS A 646 -8.61 -19.07 14.50
CA HIS A 646 -9.24 -20.39 14.69
C HIS A 646 -10.02 -20.52 16.00
N THR A 647 -9.80 -19.62 16.96
CA THR A 647 -10.57 -19.57 18.22
C THR A 647 -11.80 -18.67 18.14
N LEU A 648 -11.96 -17.87 17.08
CA LEU A 648 -12.97 -16.82 16.99
C LEU A 648 -13.51 -16.65 15.55
N SER A 649 -14.68 -17.21 15.26
CA SER A 649 -15.44 -16.89 14.04
C SER A 649 -16.31 -15.65 14.27
N LEU A 650 -15.75 -14.45 14.09
CA LEU A 650 -16.44 -13.14 14.19
C LEU A 650 -17.85 -13.11 13.55
N PRO A 651 -18.09 -13.69 12.36
CA PRO A 651 -19.41 -13.69 11.74
C PRO A 651 -20.49 -14.40 12.56
N LEU A 652 -20.12 -15.28 13.49
CA LEU A 652 -21.03 -15.97 14.40
C LEU A 652 -21.39 -15.14 15.65
N TYR A 653 -20.67 -14.03 15.91
CA TYR A 653 -20.86 -13.15 17.06
C TYR A 653 -21.34 -11.76 16.57
N SER A 654 -21.74 -10.87 17.49
CA SER A 654 -22.44 -9.59 17.17
C SER A 654 -21.90 -8.82 15.94
N HIS A 655 -22.82 -8.34 15.08
CA HIS A 655 -22.51 -7.49 13.93
C HIS A 655 -22.27 -6.02 14.28
N CYS A 656 -22.51 -5.61 15.54
CA CYS A 656 -22.25 -4.24 15.98
C CYS A 656 -20.73 -4.01 16.13
N ALA A 657 -20.27 -2.78 15.84
CA ALA A 657 -18.88 -2.40 16.07
C ALA A 657 -18.47 -2.76 17.51
N PRO A 658 -17.32 -3.43 17.71
CA PRO A 658 -16.93 -3.91 19.03
C PRO A 658 -16.85 -2.73 20.02
N PRO A 659 -17.32 -2.91 21.27
CA PRO A 659 -17.13 -1.93 22.32
C PRO A 659 -15.64 -1.56 22.43
N ASP A 660 -15.34 -0.29 22.67
CA ASP A 660 -13.97 0.13 23.01
C ASP A 660 -13.45 -0.72 24.17
N HIS A 661 -12.49 -1.59 23.86
CA HIS A 661 -12.00 -2.59 24.78
C HIS A 661 -11.31 -1.95 26.01
N PRO A 662 -11.22 -2.64 27.17
CA PRO A 662 -10.45 -2.21 28.34
C PRO A 662 -9.04 -1.69 28.04
N TYR A 663 -8.37 -2.30 27.07
CA TYR A 663 -7.06 -1.91 26.56
C TYR A 663 -7.09 -0.80 25.49
N THR A 664 -8.22 -0.13 25.26
CA THR A 664 -8.30 1.15 24.55
C THR A 664 -8.61 2.31 25.51
N ARG A 665 -9.24 2.02 26.67
CA ARG A 665 -9.73 3.04 27.63
C ARG A 665 -9.15 2.98 29.06
N ALA A 666 -8.15 2.13 29.30
CA ALA A 666 -7.40 2.03 30.56
C ALA A 666 -8.17 1.42 31.75
N SER A 667 -8.54 0.14 31.67
CA SER A 667 -8.69 -0.70 32.88
C SER A 667 -7.63 -1.81 32.93
N SER A 668 -7.36 -2.30 34.15
CA SER A 668 -6.06 -2.85 34.61
C SER A 668 -5.16 -3.56 33.58
N ALA A 669 -3.87 -3.21 33.57
CA ALA A 669 -2.85 -3.82 32.69
C ALA A 669 -2.85 -5.35 32.77
N TYR A 670 -3.22 -5.90 33.94
CA TYR A 670 -3.29 -7.33 34.19
C TYR A 670 -4.46 -8.02 33.48
N SER A 671 -5.69 -7.49 33.54
CA SER A 671 -6.84 -8.13 32.87
C SER A 671 -6.70 -8.11 31.34
N ALA A 672 -6.22 -6.99 30.77
CA ALA A 672 -5.91 -6.88 29.35
C ALA A 672 -4.87 -7.92 28.91
N LEU A 673 -3.91 -8.22 29.78
CA LEU A 673 -2.93 -9.25 29.53
C LEU A 673 -3.52 -10.66 29.50
N VAL A 674 -4.34 -11.01 30.49
CA VAL A 674 -4.91 -12.37 30.56
C VAL A 674 -5.70 -12.67 29.30
N GLN A 675 -6.46 -11.68 28.82
CA GLN A 675 -7.16 -11.75 27.55
C GLN A 675 -6.22 -11.95 26.35
N LEU A 676 -5.07 -11.27 26.34
CA LEU A 676 -4.02 -11.43 25.32
C LEU A 676 -3.49 -12.86 25.27
N TYR A 677 -3.17 -13.45 26.42
CA TYR A 677 -2.66 -14.81 26.50
C TYR A 677 -3.74 -15.82 26.10
N ALA A 678 -5.00 -15.55 26.45
CA ALA A 678 -6.12 -16.40 26.07
C ALA A 678 -6.33 -16.42 24.55
N ARG A 679 -6.38 -15.24 23.91
CA ARG A 679 -6.57 -15.09 22.46
C ARG A 679 -5.44 -15.67 21.61
N SER A 680 -4.25 -15.76 22.18
CA SER A 680 -3.06 -16.28 21.49
C SER A 680 -2.76 -17.75 21.82
N ALA A 681 -3.62 -18.41 22.59
CA ALA A 681 -3.38 -19.75 23.11
C ALA A 681 -2.00 -19.87 23.81
N GLN A 682 -1.63 -18.84 24.58
CA GLN A 682 -0.36 -18.76 25.31
C GLN A 682 -0.52 -18.87 26.82
N LEU A 683 -1.74 -19.00 27.36
CA LEU A 683 -1.93 -19.17 28.80
C LEU A 683 -1.20 -20.41 29.33
N ASP A 684 -0.38 -20.18 30.36
CA ASP A 684 0.45 -21.18 31.00
C ASP A 684 -0.38 -22.15 31.86
N MET A 685 -0.99 -23.12 31.18
CA MET A 685 -1.83 -24.18 31.72
C MET A 685 -1.23 -25.55 31.42
N ALA A 686 -1.60 -26.54 32.22
CA ALA A 686 -1.06 -27.89 32.17
C ALA A 686 -1.24 -28.56 30.80
N TYR A 687 -2.38 -28.35 30.12
CA TYR A 687 -2.59 -28.86 28.75
C TYR A 687 -1.61 -28.26 27.74
N LEU A 688 -1.39 -26.94 27.79
CA LEU A 688 -0.49 -26.27 26.85
C LEU A 688 0.98 -26.66 27.10
N ARG A 689 1.37 -26.80 28.36
CA ARG A 689 2.69 -27.28 28.75
C ARG A 689 2.94 -28.72 28.31
N PHE A 690 1.96 -29.61 28.55
CA PHE A 690 1.98 -30.98 28.02
C PHE A 690 2.16 -30.98 26.49
N ALA A 691 1.34 -30.23 25.76
CA ALA A 691 1.38 -30.20 24.31
C ALA A 691 2.70 -29.65 23.72
N ARG A 692 3.38 -28.73 24.41
CA ARG A 692 4.61 -28.10 23.93
C ARG A 692 5.89 -28.79 24.41
N PHE A 693 5.90 -29.27 25.65
CA PHE A 693 7.11 -29.71 26.33
C PHE A 693 7.02 -31.14 26.88
N GLY A 694 5.80 -31.69 27.02
CA GLY A 694 5.59 -33.01 27.63
C GLY A 694 5.99 -33.10 29.10
N ASP A 695 6.20 -31.97 29.78
CA ASP A 695 6.79 -31.89 31.12
C ASP A 695 5.76 -31.96 32.27
N THR A 696 4.48 -31.90 31.93
CA THR A 696 3.35 -31.99 32.88
C THR A 696 2.24 -32.85 32.31
N LEU A 697 1.39 -33.42 33.15
CA LEU A 697 0.15 -34.07 32.68
C LEU A 697 -0.85 -33.02 32.17
N PRO A 698 -1.73 -33.36 31.21
CA PRO A 698 -2.65 -32.39 30.60
C PRO A 698 -3.90 -32.07 31.44
N TRP A 699 -4.09 -32.75 32.58
CA TRP A 699 -5.26 -32.65 33.44
C TRP A 699 -5.26 -31.39 34.31
N CYS A 700 -6.44 -30.96 34.75
CA CYS A 700 -6.60 -29.85 35.68
C CYS A 700 -5.81 -30.07 36.98
N CYS A 701 -4.93 -29.12 37.32
CA CYS A 701 -4.07 -29.18 38.50
C CYS A 701 -4.84 -29.07 39.83
N PHE A 702 -6.13 -28.74 39.79
CA PHE A 702 -7.01 -28.70 40.96
C PHE A 702 -7.86 -29.96 41.16
N GLY A 703 -7.60 -31.03 40.41
CA GLY A 703 -8.24 -32.34 40.62
C GLY A 703 -9.55 -32.54 39.87
N CYS A 704 -9.86 -31.72 38.86
CA CYS A 704 -11.00 -31.96 37.98
C CYS A 704 -10.71 -33.07 36.96
N SER A 705 -11.73 -33.87 36.61
CA SER A 705 -11.66 -34.87 35.55
C SER A 705 -11.81 -34.24 34.15
N ALA A 706 -10.99 -33.24 33.84
CA ALA A 706 -11.01 -32.50 32.58
C ALA A 706 -9.60 -32.04 32.20
N LEU A 707 -9.38 -31.80 30.90
CA LEU A 707 -8.14 -31.20 30.41
C LEU A 707 -8.06 -29.74 30.87
N GLU A 708 -6.86 -29.29 31.26
CA GLU A 708 -6.64 -27.92 31.72
C GLU A 708 -6.56 -26.93 30.54
N THR A 709 -7.70 -26.70 29.90
CA THR A 709 -7.86 -25.74 28.81
C THR A 709 -8.28 -24.37 29.35
N PRO A 710 -8.14 -23.27 28.57
CA PRO A 710 -8.64 -21.96 28.99
C PRO A 710 -10.14 -22.02 29.32
N HIS A 711 -10.90 -22.70 28.46
CA HIS A 711 -12.33 -22.89 28.65
C HIS A 711 -12.65 -23.56 29.99
N HIS A 712 -11.94 -24.65 30.31
CA HIS A 712 -12.12 -25.32 31.60
C HIS A 712 -11.85 -24.36 32.77
N ILE A 713 -10.71 -23.67 32.77
CA ILE A 713 -10.33 -22.78 33.88
C ILE A 713 -11.30 -21.61 34.08
N PHE A 714 -11.76 -20.96 33.00
CA PHE A 714 -12.58 -19.75 33.10
C PHE A 714 -14.09 -20.02 33.20
N VAL A 715 -14.57 -21.15 32.71
CA VAL A 715 -16.02 -21.41 32.56
C VAL A 715 -16.47 -22.62 33.39
N GLN A 716 -15.71 -23.71 33.41
CA GLN A 716 -16.19 -25.00 33.93
C GLN A 716 -15.58 -25.43 35.27
N CYS A 717 -14.46 -24.83 35.67
CA CYS A 717 -13.69 -25.28 36.83
C CYS A 717 -14.44 -24.94 38.14
N PRO A 718 -14.83 -25.93 38.96
CA PRO A 718 -15.59 -25.69 40.20
C PRO A 718 -14.86 -24.81 41.23
N ILE A 719 -13.52 -24.76 41.15
CA ILE A 719 -12.70 -23.90 42.03
C ILE A 719 -12.98 -22.42 41.80
N PHE A 720 -13.24 -22.02 40.55
CA PHE A 720 -13.44 -20.62 40.16
C PHE A 720 -14.91 -20.25 39.99
N GLU A 721 -15.83 -21.21 40.06
CA GLU A 721 -17.29 -21.01 40.05
C GLU A 721 -17.78 -19.90 41.01
N PRO A 722 -17.26 -19.76 42.26
CA PRO A 722 -17.68 -18.67 43.15
C PRO A 722 -17.36 -17.28 42.58
N LEU A 723 -16.27 -17.12 41.83
CA LEU A 723 -15.91 -15.86 41.19
C LEU A 723 -16.87 -15.53 40.04
N CYS A 724 -17.24 -16.54 39.25
CA CYS A 724 -18.23 -16.42 38.18
C CYS A 724 -19.61 -16.02 38.73
N CYS A 725 -20.06 -16.67 39.81
CA CYS A 725 -21.31 -16.35 40.50
C CYS A 725 -21.36 -14.89 41.02
N LEU A 726 -20.25 -14.40 41.59
CA LEU A 726 -20.14 -13.01 42.06
C LEU A 726 -20.24 -12.01 40.90
N ALA A 727 -19.48 -12.24 39.83
CA ALA A 727 -19.52 -11.38 38.65
C ALA A 727 -20.90 -11.38 37.96
N PHE A 728 -21.55 -12.55 37.89
CA PHE A 728 -22.93 -12.68 37.41
C PHE A 728 -23.88 -11.77 38.21
N ARG A 729 -23.81 -11.82 39.54
CA ARG A 729 -24.70 -11.04 40.41
C ARG A 729 -24.52 -9.54 40.19
N ASP A 730 -23.27 -9.10 40.05
CA ASP A 730 -22.93 -7.70 39.86
C ASP A 730 -23.44 -7.20 38.48
N VAL A 731 -23.21 -7.98 37.40
CA VAL A 731 -23.73 -7.67 36.06
C VAL A 731 -25.26 -7.64 36.06
N PHE A 732 -25.90 -8.63 36.66
CA PHE A 732 -27.36 -8.75 36.66
C PHE A 732 -28.03 -7.59 37.42
N SER A 733 -27.44 -7.17 38.55
CA SER A 733 -27.93 -6.04 39.35
C SER A 733 -27.80 -4.72 38.60
N GLU A 734 -26.62 -4.42 38.04
CA GLU A 734 -26.39 -3.18 37.29
C GLU A 734 -27.22 -3.13 36.00
N MET A 735 -27.38 -4.26 35.31
CA MET A 735 -28.20 -4.31 34.11
C MET A 735 -29.69 -4.08 34.42
N SER A 736 -30.19 -4.66 35.51
CA SER A 736 -31.58 -4.45 35.93
C SER A 736 -31.85 -2.97 36.25
N LYS A 737 -30.89 -2.27 36.87
CA LYS A 737 -30.96 -0.81 37.10
C LYS A 737 -30.93 -0.02 35.79
N LEU A 738 -30.05 -0.38 34.85
CA LEU A 738 -29.93 0.29 33.55
C LEU A 738 -31.20 0.14 32.70
N LEU A 739 -31.78 -1.06 32.64
CA LEU A 739 -33.01 -1.33 31.91
C LEU A 739 -34.21 -0.62 32.53
N ALA A 740 -34.31 -0.61 33.87
CA ALA A 740 -35.36 0.13 34.60
C ALA A 740 -35.26 1.65 34.37
N GLY A 741 -34.05 2.21 34.40
CA GLY A 741 -33.81 3.64 34.15
C GLY A 741 -34.09 4.08 32.72
N ALA A 742 -33.98 3.16 31.75
CA ALA A 742 -34.25 3.42 30.33
C ALA A 742 -35.73 3.26 29.93
N GLN A 743 -36.63 2.90 30.86
CA GLN A 743 -38.08 2.75 30.64
C GLN A 743 -38.44 1.82 29.45
N ILE A 744 -37.69 0.74 29.28
CA ILE A 744 -37.90 -0.22 28.18
C ILE A 744 -39.08 -1.13 28.50
N THR A 745 -39.79 -1.57 27.46
CA THR A 745 -40.87 -2.55 27.56
C THR A 745 -40.36 -3.92 28.05
N THR A 746 -41.19 -4.61 28.82
CA THR A 746 -40.87 -5.95 29.38
C THR A 746 -40.52 -6.98 28.31
N GLN A 747 -41.11 -6.87 27.12
CA GLN A 747 -40.84 -7.74 25.98
C GLN A 747 -39.39 -7.65 25.45
N LEU A 748 -38.75 -6.48 25.58
CA LEU A 748 -37.36 -6.26 25.17
C LEU A 748 -36.36 -6.47 26.32
N SER A 749 -36.78 -6.27 27.58
CA SER A 749 -35.90 -6.48 28.74
C SER A 749 -35.64 -7.95 29.04
N ASP A 750 -36.63 -8.82 28.83
CA ASP A 750 -36.56 -10.23 29.21
C ASP A 750 -35.51 -11.03 28.41
N PRO A 751 -35.38 -10.88 27.07
CA PRO A 751 -34.30 -11.52 26.31
C PRO A 751 -32.91 -11.06 26.76
N ILE A 752 -32.73 -9.77 27.03
CA ILE A 752 -31.45 -9.20 27.48
C ILE A 752 -31.07 -9.75 28.86
N LEU A 753 -32.03 -9.79 29.79
CA LEU A 753 -31.85 -10.39 31.13
C LEU A 753 -31.56 -11.89 31.06
N ARG A 754 -32.15 -12.61 30.10
CA ARG A 754 -31.83 -14.02 29.85
C ARG A 754 -30.39 -14.20 29.42
N ILE A 755 -29.91 -13.41 28.45
CA ILE A 755 -28.53 -13.47 27.96
C ILE A 755 -27.53 -13.14 29.07
N ALA A 756 -27.79 -12.11 29.88
CA ALA A 756 -26.89 -11.78 30.99
C ALA A 756 -26.83 -12.88 32.05
N ARG A 757 -27.89 -13.70 32.19
CA ARG A 757 -27.85 -14.81 33.14
C ARG A 757 -26.89 -15.91 32.73
N SER A 758 -26.65 -16.06 31.44
CA SER A 758 -25.75 -17.07 30.89
C SER A 758 -24.41 -16.51 30.41
N LEU A 759 -24.03 -15.30 30.84
CA LEU A 759 -22.82 -14.66 30.32
C LEU A 759 -21.53 -15.44 30.65
N PHE A 760 -21.47 -16.09 31.81
CA PHE A 760 -20.25 -16.74 32.33
C PHE A 760 -20.32 -18.28 32.33
N VAL A 761 -21.33 -18.85 31.67
CA VAL A 761 -21.57 -20.30 31.58
C VAL A 761 -21.94 -20.69 30.16
N ASP A 762 -21.74 -21.97 29.82
CA ASP A 762 -22.19 -22.55 28.55
C ASP A 762 -23.72 -22.55 28.47
N ASP A 763 -24.28 -21.97 27.40
CA ASP A 763 -25.72 -21.78 27.24
C ASP A 763 -26.10 -21.50 25.78
N VAL A 764 -27.39 -21.66 25.46
CA VAL A 764 -27.98 -21.35 24.15
C VAL A 764 -27.84 -19.89 23.72
N ALA A 765 -27.63 -18.96 24.66
CA ALA A 765 -27.35 -17.56 24.33
C ALA A 765 -26.00 -17.36 23.62
N TRP A 766 -25.07 -18.31 23.74
CA TRP A 766 -23.77 -18.26 23.07
C TRP A 766 -23.80 -18.99 21.74
N PRO A 767 -23.15 -18.45 20.69
CA PRO A 767 -22.86 -19.20 19.48
C PRO A 767 -22.11 -20.50 19.83
N GLN A 768 -22.51 -21.62 19.22
CA GLN A 768 -21.97 -22.95 19.51
C GLN A 768 -22.12 -23.39 20.97
N TYR A 769 -23.04 -22.79 21.72
CA TYR A 769 -23.35 -23.14 23.12
C TYR A 769 -22.18 -22.99 24.10
N THR A 770 -21.11 -22.26 23.72
CA THR A 770 -19.85 -22.21 24.48
C THR A 770 -19.52 -20.78 24.89
N SER A 771 -19.23 -20.56 26.18
CA SER A 771 -18.90 -19.21 26.66
C SER A 771 -17.45 -18.82 26.35
N TYR A 772 -17.28 -17.66 25.71
CA TYR A 772 -15.98 -17.10 25.35
C TYR A 772 -15.72 -15.71 25.98
N TYR A 773 -16.37 -15.42 27.11
CA TYR A 773 -16.24 -14.12 27.78
C TYR A 773 -14.78 -13.74 28.11
N PHE A 774 -13.93 -14.73 28.42
CA PHE A 774 -12.53 -14.54 28.77
C PHE A 774 -11.66 -14.13 27.57
N LEU A 775 -12.15 -14.33 26.34
CA LEU A 775 -11.59 -13.75 25.12
C LEU A 775 -12.11 -12.31 24.88
N GLY A 776 -12.95 -11.80 25.77
CA GLY A 776 -13.66 -10.52 25.67
C GLY A 776 -14.64 -10.46 24.51
N VAL A 777 -15.27 -11.59 24.19
CA VAL A 777 -16.43 -11.66 23.29
C VAL A 777 -17.70 -11.49 24.11
N VAL A 778 -18.76 -11.01 23.48
CA VAL A 778 -20.10 -10.93 24.08
C VAL A 778 -21.13 -11.58 23.13
N PRO A 779 -22.18 -12.22 23.66
CA PRO A 779 -23.25 -12.82 22.86
C PRO A 779 -24.10 -11.76 22.16
N HIS A 780 -24.83 -12.15 21.11
CA HIS A 780 -25.68 -11.24 20.32
C HIS A 780 -26.94 -10.84 21.11
N ILE A 781 -27.28 -9.54 21.09
CA ILE A 781 -28.59 -9.06 21.55
C ILE A 781 -29.51 -9.08 20.34
N HIS A 782 -30.47 -10.02 20.27
CA HIS A 782 -31.41 -10.15 19.14
C HIS A 782 -32.15 -8.83 18.85
N ASP A 783 -32.22 -8.47 17.56
CA ASP A 783 -32.91 -7.27 17.05
C ASP A 783 -34.13 -7.68 16.20
N ASP A 784 -34.78 -8.80 16.54
CA ASP A 784 -35.86 -9.43 15.77
C ASP A 784 -37.23 -8.71 15.89
N GLY A 785 -37.24 -7.41 16.21
CA GLY A 785 -38.45 -6.61 16.28
C GLY A 785 -38.53 -5.59 15.16
N ASP A 786 -39.43 -5.79 14.19
CA ASP A 786 -40.00 -4.67 13.43
C ASP A 786 -40.80 -3.79 14.42
N PRO A 787 -40.57 -2.47 14.53
CA PRO A 787 -39.80 -1.58 13.64
C PRO A 787 -38.34 -1.33 14.10
N PRO A 788 -37.48 -0.74 13.24
CA PRO A 788 -36.04 -0.58 13.49
C PRO A 788 -35.71 0.06 14.85
N PRO A 789 -34.59 -0.34 15.47
CA PRO A 789 -34.19 0.14 16.78
C PRO A 789 -34.09 1.67 16.78
N THR A 790 -34.86 2.31 17.66
CA THR A 790 -34.72 3.75 17.88
C THR A 790 -33.27 4.06 18.25
N HIS A 791 -32.76 5.24 17.88
CA HIS A 791 -31.39 5.68 18.22
C HIS A 791 -31.07 5.59 19.73
N ASN A 792 -32.09 5.65 20.59
CA ASN A 792 -31.96 5.43 22.03
C ASN A 792 -31.69 3.96 22.41
N PHE A 793 -32.32 3.00 21.72
CA PHE A 793 -32.09 1.58 21.92
C PHE A 793 -30.66 1.19 21.50
N HIS A 794 -30.19 1.67 20.34
CA HIS A 794 -28.81 1.44 19.91
C HIS A 794 -27.78 1.95 20.94
N ARG A 795 -27.96 3.17 21.46
CA ARG A 795 -27.08 3.74 22.49
C ARG A 795 -27.08 2.91 23.78
N LEU A 796 -28.23 2.37 24.16
CA LEU A 796 -28.34 1.53 25.34
C LEU A 796 -27.68 0.16 25.12
N SER A 797 -27.91 -0.49 23.98
CA SER A 797 -27.26 -1.76 23.62
C SER A 797 -25.74 -1.64 23.67
N VAL A 798 -25.18 -0.55 23.16
CA VAL A 798 -23.74 -0.25 23.27
C VAL A 798 -23.28 -0.17 24.73
N ARG A 799 -24.04 0.48 25.63
CA ARG A 799 -23.69 0.55 27.06
C ARG A 799 -23.76 -0.81 27.75
N ILE A 800 -24.78 -1.61 27.45
CA ILE A 800 -24.95 -2.97 28.00
C ILE A 800 -23.77 -3.85 27.56
N MET A 801 -23.43 -3.83 26.28
CA MET A 801 -22.29 -4.58 25.75
C MET A 801 -20.96 -4.13 26.37
N GLN A 802 -20.73 -2.83 26.55
CA GLN A 802 -19.55 -2.30 27.25
C GLN A 802 -19.43 -2.84 28.67
N MET A 803 -20.54 -2.88 29.41
CA MET A 803 -20.58 -3.42 30.77
C MET A 803 -20.28 -4.92 30.79
N TRP A 804 -20.95 -5.73 29.95
CA TRP A 804 -20.71 -7.18 29.86
C TRP A 804 -19.25 -7.49 29.55
N HIS A 805 -18.72 -6.79 28.55
CA HIS A 805 -17.33 -6.94 28.12
C HIS A 805 -16.34 -6.59 29.23
N THR A 806 -16.54 -5.46 29.91
CA THR A 806 -15.65 -4.99 30.99
C THR A 806 -15.64 -5.96 32.16
N THR A 807 -16.83 -6.41 32.59
CA THR A 807 -16.92 -7.34 33.72
C THR A 807 -16.33 -8.70 33.38
N GLY A 808 -16.54 -9.22 32.17
CA GLY A 808 -15.93 -10.47 31.73
C GLY A 808 -14.40 -10.42 31.72
N ILE A 809 -13.80 -9.33 31.24
CA ILE A 809 -12.33 -9.18 31.23
C ILE A 809 -11.77 -9.04 32.64
N HIS A 810 -12.44 -8.31 33.53
CA HIS A 810 -12.04 -8.22 34.93
C HIS A 810 -12.14 -9.57 35.65
N LEU A 811 -13.20 -10.35 35.39
CA LEU A 811 -13.38 -11.69 35.94
C LEU A 811 -12.25 -12.62 35.47
N ALA A 812 -11.96 -12.65 34.17
CA ALA A 812 -10.86 -13.46 33.62
C ALA A 812 -9.52 -13.08 34.27
N GLY A 813 -9.23 -11.78 34.40
CA GLY A 813 -8.07 -11.29 35.14
C GLY A 813 -8.02 -11.82 36.57
N ARG A 814 -9.12 -11.73 37.32
CA ARG A 814 -9.20 -12.19 38.70
C ARG A 814 -9.01 -13.71 38.84
N ILE A 815 -9.68 -14.50 38.00
CA ILE A 815 -9.54 -15.97 37.95
C ILE A 815 -8.08 -16.35 37.68
N TRP A 816 -7.46 -15.73 36.68
CA TRP A 816 -6.07 -16.05 36.34
C TRP A 816 -5.07 -15.63 37.43
N GLY A 817 -5.31 -14.50 38.10
CA GLY A 817 -4.57 -14.09 39.29
C GLY A 817 -4.62 -15.14 40.40
N ASP A 818 -5.82 -15.63 40.71
CA ASP A 818 -6.02 -16.65 41.73
C ASP A 818 -5.41 -18.01 41.32
N TYR A 819 -5.58 -18.40 40.06
CA TYR A 819 -4.91 -19.57 39.45
C TYR A 819 -3.39 -19.52 39.68
N LYS A 820 -2.74 -18.40 39.33
CA LYS A 820 -1.29 -18.25 39.48
C LYS A 820 -0.84 -18.25 40.94
N CYS A 821 -1.62 -17.69 41.85
CA CYS A 821 -1.32 -17.76 43.28
C CYS A 821 -1.35 -19.21 43.81
N ARG A 822 -2.31 -20.01 43.35
CA ARG A 822 -2.49 -21.41 43.81
C ARG A 822 -1.50 -22.39 43.22
N VAL A 823 -1.00 -22.14 42.00
CA VAL A 823 -0.06 -23.04 41.28
C VAL A 823 1.42 -22.74 41.60
N ARG A 824 1.73 -21.70 42.38
CA ARG A 824 3.12 -21.42 42.81
C ARG A 824 3.72 -22.57 43.64
N PRO A 825 5.05 -22.75 43.63
CA PRO A 825 5.72 -24.00 44.05
C PRO A 825 5.66 -24.37 45.55
N THR A 826 4.86 -23.68 46.37
CA THR A 826 4.77 -23.92 47.81
C THR A 826 3.73 -24.97 48.20
N HIS A 827 2.86 -25.41 47.28
CA HIS A 827 1.90 -26.49 47.51
C HIS A 827 1.71 -27.33 46.25
N GLN A 828 2.59 -28.30 46.00
CA GLN A 828 2.22 -29.45 45.18
C GLN A 828 1.58 -30.50 46.10
N PRO A 829 0.26 -30.68 46.12
CA PRO A 829 -0.30 -31.90 46.66
C PRO A 829 0.17 -33.06 45.76
N THR A 830 0.81 -34.07 46.38
CA THR A 830 1.11 -35.35 45.73
C THR A 830 -0.17 -35.94 45.16
N TYR A 831 -0.30 -35.93 43.83
CA TYR A 831 -1.42 -36.52 43.12
C TYR A 831 -1.21 -38.04 43.01
N THR A 832 -2.13 -38.82 43.56
CA THR A 832 -2.32 -40.23 43.20
C THR A 832 -3.30 -40.30 42.05
N SER A 833 -2.84 -40.75 40.89
CA SER A 833 -3.64 -40.87 39.66
C SER A 833 -4.89 -41.73 39.84
N PRO A 834 -6.05 -41.34 39.30
CA PRO A 834 -7.09 -42.29 38.97
C PRO A 834 -6.58 -43.16 37.82
N THR A 835 -6.47 -44.46 38.06
CA THR A 835 -6.18 -45.45 37.02
C THR A 835 -7.34 -45.49 36.04
N LEU A 836 -7.13 -44.93 34.86
CA LEU A 836 -8.08 -44.97 33.75
C LEU A 836 -7.89 -46.30 33.02
N THR A 837 -8.69 -47.30 33.37
CA THR A 837 -8.74 -48.58 32.63
C THR A 837 -9.52 -48.37 31.34
N LEU A 838 -8.82 -48.14 30.22
CA LEU A 838 -9.44 -48.12 28.90
C LEU A 838 -9.70 -49.55 28.40
N PRO A 839 -10.83 -49.81 27.72
CA PRO A 839 -11.05 -51.05 26.98
C PRO A 839 -9.92 -51.32 25.97
N PRO A 840 -9.50 -52.59 25.77
CA PRO A 840 -8.37 -52.97 24.91
C PRO A 840 -8.40 -52.37 23.50
N HIS A 841 -9.61 -52.16 22.97
CA HIS A 841 -9.80 -51.64 21.62
C HIS A 841 -9.59 -50.14 21.49
N LEU A 842 -9.43 -49.36 22.56
CA LEU A 842 -9.21 -47.89 22.50
C LEU A 842 -7.76 -47.47 22.78
N TYR A 843 -6.86 -48.41 23.06
CA TYR A 843 -5.45 -48.09 23.35
C TYR A 843 -4.70 -47.43 22.19
N HIS A 844 -5.13 -47.67 20.95
CA HIS A 844 -4.51 -47.11 19.75
C HIS A 844 -4.75 -45.59 19.58
N LEU A 845 -5.64 -44.98 20.38
CA LEU A 845 -5.95 -43.56 20.35
C LEU A 845 -5.03 -42.70 21.24
N LEU A 846 -4.20 -43.33 22.08
CA LEU A 846 -3.15 -42.64 22.81
C LEU A 846 -1.85 -42.70 21.99
N PRO A 847 -1.11 -41.58 21.82
CA PRO A 847 0.24 -41.64 21.27
C PRO A 847 1.07 -42.55 22.17
N SER A 848 1.81 -43.50 21.58
CA SER A 848 2.76 -44.33 22.32
C SER A 848 3.71 -43.44 23.12
N LEU A 849 3.73 -43.63 24.45
CA LEU A 849 4.61 -42.99 25.42
C LEU A 849 6.09 -43.02 25.02
#